data_AF-K9UG12-F1
#
_entry.id   AF-K9UG12-F1
#
_cell.length_a   1.000
_cell.length_b   1.000
_cell.length_c   1.000
_cell.angle_alpha   90.00
_cell.angle_beta   90.00
_cell.angle_gamma   90.00
#
_symmetry.space_group_name_H-M   'P 1'
#
loop_
_entity.id
_entity.type
_entity.pdbx_description
1 polymer ?
#
loop_
_entity_poly.entity_id
_entity_poly.type
_entity_poly.pdbx_seq_one_letter_code
_entity_poly.pdbx_strand_id
1 'polypeptide(L)'
;MRPDLLALTIDDLITLSNRGLVKRAQQELQSPDLTGEIVEDDAGNITANWSDEICCKLPAKTTLAQSQCSCPATNLCRHLLRSVLFYQSQSAVIPAPTSTIISRIEPSLPQIVEWNPATIGDETLQKHYSKATLTKLRSQFDAGQVIGVHCGTKPTAHLHSLSLNLRFLVPDDIRYIHCDCDEGAPCSHVPLAVWAFRQLPADRRHGLISTELQPLSVPTALLDELEIHLLELADVGLIGINQVLRDRLARLEQRCRSDGLIWIAEIVVDLLQAHDYYQQHDAQFDIDRVINYLAEIFIRSDAIRHHDRVQNPVPLLFVRGSAQDTIVALGSSRLVGLGCGAMLQSAGATLTAYLQDVDSGTVVAMSRYFANPDDNLDPKPCWQLAQHSMSKGIQLGEIGSGQILIKGGKRTPSYQLIPGRSPMSLNPQSYQWEKLRSPLLVDDFGELIDRLQELPPRELRPRRITEQLQVLAISEVRSIDFDPVTQTVRSIVADKLGRQAEIVHPYTHRSRFGVESMLSQLQQPDTLKFISAQVSLDARSLVLAPMALVFETGGARQMLQPWIASPQTIHETQIIGDLAGADPIVDNSPIANYRRELTTALQELWLVGLDRADSRHLQQWQRLAQQGTQIGFDRFVRPIDRFAQALAQKFNTLDWDKRVAREALAIATVLSQLAR
;
A
#
# COMPACT_ATOMS: atom_id res chain seq x y z
N MET A 1 19.35 -7.75 -35.72
CA MET A 1 18.14 -8.02 -34.92
C MET A 1 18.00 -6.92 -33.88
N ARG A 2 16.76 -6.47 -33.57
CA ARG A 2 16.46 -5.44 -32.57
C ARG A 2 16.06 -6.05 -31.22
N PRO A 3 17.00 -6.36 -30.31
CA PRO A 3 16.68 -7.05 -29.06
C PRO A 3 15.80 -6.21 -28.14
N ASP A 4 15.90 -4.88 -28.19
CA ASP A 4 15.07 -3.98 -27.41
C ASP A 4 13.59 -4.12 -27.77
N LEU A 5 13.27 -4.15 -29.08
CA LEU A 5 11.89 -4.33 -29.53
C LEU A 5 11.35 -5.71 -29.20
N LEU A 6 12.20 -6.74 -29.18
CA LEU A 6 11.80 -8.11 -28.84
C LEU A 6 11.58 -8.30 -27.32
N ALA A 7 12.28 -7.52 -26.50
CA ALA A 7 12.11 -7.55 -25.05
C ALA A 7 10.80 -6.90 -24.59
N LEU A 8 10.24 -5.96 -25.35
CA LEU A 8 9.01 -5.25 -24.99
C LEU A 8 7.79 -6.17 -25.04
N THR A 9 7.12 -6.31 -23.89
CA THR A 9 5.84 -7.01 -23.79
C THR A 9 4.69 -6.11 -24.26
N ILE A 10 3.51 -6.70 -24.43
CA ILE A 10 2.27 -5.95 -24.71
C ILE A 10 2.05 -4.88 -23.62
N ASP A 11 2.27 -5.22 -22.35
CA ASP A 11 2.10 -4.29 -21.24
C ASP A 11 3.13 -3.15 -21.28
N ASP A 12 4.38 -3.43 -21.67
CA ASP A 12 5.39 -2.38 -21.86
C ASP A 12 5.00 -1.41 -22.98
N LEU A 13 4.44 -1.93 -24.08
CA LEU A 13 3.93 -1.09 -25.17
C LEU A 13 2.74 -0.23 -24.72
N ILE A 14 1.90 -0.73 -23.80
CA ILE A 14 0.84 0.04 -23.18
C ILE A 14 1.43 1.15 -22.32
N THR A 15 2.44 0.85 -21.49
CA THR A 15 3.15 1.83 -20.65
C THR A 15 3.83 2.92 -21.46
N LEU A 16 4.46 2.58 -22.58
CA LEU A 16 5.14 3.54 -23.46
C LEU A 16 4.18 4.37 -24.33
N SER A 17 2.94 3.90 -24.54
CA SER A 17 1.96 4.55 -25.40
C SER A 17 0.59 4.70 -24.72
N ASN A 18 -0.42 3.94 -25.16
CA ASN A 18 -1.67 3.76 -24.44
C ASN A 18 -2.37 2.46 -24.86
N ARG A 19 -3.22 1.94 -23.97
CA ARG A 19 -3.96 0.69 -24.16
C ARG A 19 -4.82 0.67 -25.42
N GLY A 20 -5.43 1.80 -25.77
CA GLY A 20 -6.32 1.91 -26.93
C GLY A 20 -5.60 1.81 -28.28
N LEU A 21 -4.35 2.27 -28.38
CA LEU A 21 -3.53 2.11 -29.58
C LEU A 21 -3.04 0.66 -29.72
N VAL A 22 -2.59 0.05 -28.63
CA VAL A 22 -2.11 -1.34 -28.63
C VAL A 22 -3.23 -2.30 -29.02
N LYS A 23 -4.43 -2.18 -28.43
CA LYS A 23 -5.59 -3.01 -28.80
C LYS A 23 -5.95 -2.90 -30.28
N ARG A 24 -5.96 -1.67 -30.82
CA ARG A 24 -6.24 -1.45 -32.25
C ARG A 24 -5.16 -2.06 -33.14
N ALA A 25 -3.89 -1.92 -32.77
CA ALA A 25 -2.78 -2.53 -33.49
C ALA A 25 -2.88 -4.07 -33.51
N GLN A 26 -3.26 -4.71 -32.38
CA GLN A 26 -3.48 -6.14 -32.32
C GLN A 26 -4.67 -6.60 -33.18
N GLN A 27 -5.78 -5.88 -33.16
CA GLN A 27 -6.94 -6.18 -34.00
C GLN A 27 -6.61 -6.08 -35.48
N GLU A 28 -5.83 -5.07 -35.89
CA GLU A 28 -5.38 -4.92 -37.27
C GLU A 28 -4.53 -6.09 -37.76
N LEU A 29 -3.64 -6.64 -36.90
CA LEU A 29 -2.83 -7.82 -37.24
C LEU A 29 -3.63 -9.11 -37.39
N GLN A 30 -4.82 -9.18 -36.80
CA GLN A 30 -5.72 -10.33 -36.95
C GLN A 30 -6.60 -10.22 -38.20
N SER A 31 -6.60 -9.06 -38.87
CA SER A 31 -7.37 -8.85 -40.09
C SER A 31 -6.71 -9.54 -41.29
N PRO A 32 -7.43 -10.40 -42.04
CA PRO A 32 -6.87 -11.08 -43.21
C PRO A 32 -6.55 -10.13 -44.38
N ASP A 33 -7.16 -8.94 -44.41
CA ASP A 33 -7.00 -7.96 -45.48
C ASP A 33 -5.71 -7.12 -45.37
N LEU A 34 -5.06 -7.16 -44.21
CA LEU A 34 -3.87 -6.39 -43.93
C LEU A 34 -2.62 -7.27 -43.98
N THR A 35 -1.79 -7.05 -45.00
CA THR A 35 -0.51 -7.73 -45.15
C THR A 35 0.63 -6.74 -45.00
N GLY A 36 1.75 -7.21 -44.47
CA GLY A 36 2.93 -6.40 -44.26
C GLY A 36 4.21 -7.17 -44.53
N GLU A 37 5.23 -6.46 -44.98
CA GLU A 37 6.59 -6.96 -45.15
C GLU A 37 7.53 -6.17 -44.25
N ILE A 38 8.43 -6.88 -43.56
CA ILE A 38 9.49 -6.26 -42.78
C ILE A 38 10.82 -6.54 -43.47
N VAL A 39 11.56 -5.47 -43.71
CA VAL A 39 12.95 -5.53 -44.18
C VAL A 39 13.86 -5.02 -43.07
N GLU A 40 14.84 -5.84 -42.70
CA GLU A 40 15.90 -5.46 -41.78
C GLU A 40 17.21 -5.31 -42.56
N ASP A 41 17.89 -4.17 -42.43
CA ASP A 41 19.19 -3.93 -43.07
C ASP A 41 20.38 -4.43 -42.21
N ASP A 42 21.58 -4.45 -42.79
CA ASP A 42 22.81 -4.89 -42.11
C ASP A 42 23.15 -4.04 -40.87
N ALA A 43 22.63 -2.82 -40.78
CA ALA A 43 22.79 -1.93 -39.65
C ALA A 43 21.73 -2.17 -38.55
N GLY A 44 20.77 -3.06 -38.77
CA GLY A 44 19.67 -3.39 -37.87
C GLY A 44 18.51 -2.39 -37.90
N ASN A 45 18.43 -1.53 -38.92
CA ASN A 45 17.27 -0.68 -39.13
C ASN A 45 16.14 -1.51 -39.72
N ILE A 46 14.94 -1.36 -39.17
CA ILE A 46 13.76 -2.09 -39.61
C ILE A 46 12.86 -1.13 -40.38
N THR A 47 12.44 -1.55 -41.58
CA THR A 47 11.40 -0.88 -42.36
C THR A 47 10.22 -1.84 -42.52
N ALA A 48 9.04 -1.45 -42.03
CA ALA A 48 7.81 -2.20 -42.19
C ALA A 48 6.93 -1.49 -43.22
N ASN A 49 6.66 -2.17 -44.34
CA ASN A 49 5.78 -1.71 -45.41
C ASN A 49 4.46 -2.48 -45.33
N TRP A 50 3.35 -1.77 -45.32
CA TRP A 50 2.02 -2.35 -45.16
C TRP A 50 1.15 -2.16 -46.42
N SER A 51 0.19 -3.05 -46.64
CA SER A 51 -0.75 -3.00 -47.78
C SER A 51 -1.67 -1.78 -47.77
N ASP A 52 -1.78 -1.09 -46.63
CA ASP A 52 -2.52 0.17 -46.46
C ASP A 52 -1.69 1.43 -46.78
N GLU A 53 -0.58 1.27 -47.53
CA GLU A 53 0.37 2.32 -47.91
C GLU A 53 1.10 2.98 -46.73
N ILE A 54 0.99 2.42 -45.52
CA ILE A 54 1.73 2.90 -44.36
C ILE A 54 3.14 2.30 -44.34
N CYS A 55 4.14 3.17 -44.19
CA CYS A 55 5.54 2.81 -44.00
C CYS A 55 5.98 3.22 -42.59
N CYS A 56 6.59 2.29 -41.85
CA CYS A 56 7.16 2.52 -40.53
C CYS A 56 8.67 2.24 -40.55
N LYS A 57 9.47 3.16 -40.01
CA LYS A 57 10.92 3.04 -39.89
C LYS A 57 11.31 3.00 -38.41
N LEU A 58 11.99 1.95 -37.98
CA LEU A 58 12.49 1.75 -36.62
C LEU A 58 14.04 1.70 -36.66
N PRO A 59 14.74 2.83 -36.52
CA PRO A 59 16.20 2.91 -36.64
C PRO A 59 16.93 2.19 -35.50
N ALA A 60 18.05 1.52 -35.80
CA ALA A 60 18.70 0.56 -34.90
C ALA A 60 19.15 1.11 -33.54
N LYS A 61 19.58 2.37 -33.52
CA LYS A 61 20.21 3.01 -32.35
C LYS A 61 19.26 3.93 -31.57
N THR A 62 17.99 3.97 -31.93
CA THR A 62 17.00 4.87 -31.33
C THR A 62 15.93 4.10 -30.58
N THR A 63 15.30 4.74 -29.59
CA THR A 63 14.18 4.14 -28.87
C THR A 63 12.95 4.02 -29.78
N LEU A 64 11.99 3.17 -29.37
CA LEU A 64 10.72 3.05 -30.05
C LEU A 64 10.02 4.41 -30.23
N ALA A 65 10.08 5.30 -29.22
CA ALA A 65 9.48 6.64 -29.26
C ALA A 65 10.06 7.56 -30.36
N GLN A 66 11.27 7.26 -30.87
CA GLN A 66 11.93 8.02 -31.94
C GLN A 66 11.73 7.40 -33.33
N SER A 67 10.88 6.36 -33.42
CA SER A 67 10.55 5.71 -34.69
C SER A 67 9.64 6.59 -35.54
N GLN A 68 9.71 6.43 -36.85
CA GLN A 68 8.99 7.28 -37.81
C GLN A 68 7.91 6.48 -38.52
N CYS A 69 6.75 7.11 -38.72
CA CYS A 69 5.66 6.55 -39.52
C CYS A 69 5.26 7.56 -40.59
N SER A 70 4.83 7.09 -41.77
CA SER A 70 4.28 7.94 -42.83
C SER A 70 2.91 8.56 -42.49
N CYS A 71 2.29 8.15 -41.39
CA CYS A 71 1.03 8.72 -40.91
C CYS A 71 1.25 10.09 -40.22
N PRO A 72 0.22 10.94 -40.07
CA PRO A 72 0.35 12.28 -39.51
C PRO A 72 0.58 12.32 -37.98
N ALA A 73 0.67 11.18 -37.30
CA ALA A 73 0.89 11.14 -35.86
C ALA A 73 2.31 11.58 -35.49
N THR A 74 2.43 12.46 -34.49
CA THR A 74 3.71 12.99 -34.00
C THR A 74 4.36 12.13 -32.91
N ASN A 75 3.59 11.25 -32.27
CA ASN A 75 4.04 10.33 -31.23
C ASN A 75 3.82 8.88 -31.69
N LEU A 76 4.08 7.91 -30.80
CA LEU A 76 3.75 6.51 -31.02
C LEU A 76 2.30 6.35 -31.51
N CYS A 77 2.16 5.73 -32.67
CA CYS A 77 0.88 5.49 -33.33
C CYS A 77 0.59 3.98 -33.39
N ARG A 78 -0.66 3.63 -33.69
CA ARG A 78 -1.06 2.23 -33.84
C ARG A 78 -0.24 1.48 -34.90
N HIS A 79 0.21 2.15 -35.96
CA HIS A 79 0.98 1.51 -37.03
C HIS A 79 2.42 1.17 -36.60
N LEU A 80 3.04 2.01 -35.77
CA LEU A 80 4.34 1.70 -35.16
C LEU A 80 4.22 0.50 -34.22
N LEU A 81 3.20 0.50 -33.37
CA LEU A 81 2.94 -0.62 -32.45
C LEU A 81 2.64 -1.92 -33.21
N ARG A 82 1.82 -1.84 -34.27
CA ARG A 82 1.53 -2.94 -35.20
C ARG A 82 2.82 -3.50 -35.82
N SER A 83 3.71 -2.62 -36.26
CA SER A 83 5.00 -3.01 -36.85
C SER A 83 5.91 -3.71 -35.85
N VAL A 84 5.96 -3.25 -34.59
CA VAL A 84 6.71 -3.93 -33.52
C VAL A 84 6.12 -5.31 -33.23
N LEU A 85 4.81 -5.41 -33.05
CA LEU A 85 4.12 -6.68 -32.77
C LEU A 85 4.32 -7.70 -33.92
N PHE A 86 4.29 -7.23 -35.17
CA PHE A 86 4.57 -8.06 -36.34
C PHE A 86 6.04 -8.49 -36.43
N TYR A 87 6.98 -7.60 -36.08
CA TYR A 87 8.40 -7.95 -35.99
C TYR A 87 8.66 -9.03 -34.95
N GLN A 88 8.02 -8.91 -33.78
CA GLN A 88 8.10 -9.89 -32.71
C GLN A 88 7.57 -11.26 -33.14
N SER A 89 6.43 -11.31 -33.85
CA SER A 89 5.85 -12.57 -34.30
C SER A 89 6.69 -13.25 -35.37
N GLN A 90 7.29 -12.52 -36.32
CA GLN A 90 8.20 -13.11 -37.31
C GLN A 90 9.48 -13.66 -36.66
N SER A 91 10.02 -12.92 -35.69
CA SER A 91 11.27 -13.31 -35.01
C SER A 91 11.10 -14.55 -34.12
N ALA A 92 9.90 -14.79 -33.59
CA ALA A 92 9.57 -16.00 -32.85
C ALA A 92 9.54 -17.27 -33.73
N VAL A 93 9.49 -17.11 -35.06
CA VAL A 93 9.36 -18.21 -36.04
C VAL A 93 10.73 -18.60 -36.64
N ILE A 94 11.82 -17.85 -36.40
CA ILE A 94 13.15 -18.12 -36.96
C ILE A 94 13.89 -19.17 -36.09
N PRO A 95 14.18 -20.40 -36.60
CA PRO A 95 15.02 -21.36 -35.88
C PRO A 95 16.48 -20.89 -35.94
N ALA A 96 17.18 -20.90 -34.79
CA ALA A 96 18.61 -20.63 -34.74
C ALA A 96 19.39 -21.60 -35.67
N PRO A 97 20.42 -21.14 -36.40
CA PRO A 97 21.18 -22.01 -37.30
C PRO A 97 22.09 -22.95 -36.50
N THR A 98 21.73 -24.23 -36.55
CA THR A 98 22.60 -25.42 -36.66
C THR A 98 23.69 -25.62 -35.59
N SER A 99 23.37 -26.48 -34.63
CA SER A 99 24.30 -27.55 -34.24
C SER A 99 23.52 -28.85 -34.05
N THR A 100 23.96 -29.84 -34.80
CA THR A 100 23.41 -31.18 -34.97
C THR A 100 23.40 -31.96 -33.65
N ILE A 101 22.23 -32.43 -33.22
CA ILE A 101 21.90 -33.84 -32.90
C ILE A 101 20.40 -33.90 -32.54
N ILE A 102 19.74 -34.91 -33.10
CA ILE A 102 18.30 -35.14 -33.09
C ILE A 102 17.81 -35.43 -31.66
N SER A 103 16.97 -34.55 -31.12
CA SER A 103 15.88 -34.92 -30.23
C SER A 103 14.73 -33.94 -30.46
N ARG A 104 13.50 -34.45 -30.48
CA ARG A 104 12.27 -33.69 -30.73
C ARG A 104 12.16 -32.55 -29.72
N ILE A 105 12.29 -31.31 -30.20
CA ILE A 105 12.02 -30.09 -29.42
C ILE A 105 10.70 -29.53 -29.95
N GLU A 106 9.67 -29.59 -29.10
CA GLU A 106 8.47 -28.74 -29.20
C GLU A 106 8.90 -27.26 -29.29
N PRO A 107 8.18 -26.38 -30.00
CA PRO A 107 8.56 -24.98 -30.13
C PRO A 107 8.63 -24.31 -28.76
N SER A 108 9.84 -24.22 -28.19
CA SER A 108 10.07 -23.58 -26.90
C SER A 108 10.03 -22.07 -27.08
N LEU A 109 9.08 -21.43 -26.40
CA LEU A 109 9.01 -19.98 -26.15
C LEU A 109 10.42 -19.42 -25.84
N PRO A 110 10.74 -18.17 -26.25
CA PRO A 110 12.01 -17.55 -25.90
C PRO A 110 12.21 -17.60 -24.38
N GLN A 111 13.35 -18.16 -23.95
CA GLN A 111 13.67 -18.33 -22.53
C GLN A 111 13.60 -16.97 -21.84
N ILE A 112 12.66 -16.87 -20.91
CA ILE A 112 12.45 -15.72 -20.05
C ILE A 112 13.63 -15.68 -19.06
N VAL A 113 14.65 -14.88 -19.36
CA VAL A 113 15.83 -14.74 -18.50
C VAL A 113 15.59 -13.59 -17.51
N GLU A 114 15.42 -13.93 -16.23
CA GLU A 114 15.48 -12.95 -15.15
C GLU A 114 16.85 -12.26 -15.14
N TRP A 115 16.88 -10.95 -14.89
CA TRP A 115 18.13 -10.19 -14.87
C TRP A 115 18.16 -9.19 -13.70
N ASN A 116 19.37 -8.74 -13.37
CA ASN A 116 19.62 -7.76 -12.32
C ASN A 116 20.19 -6.48 -12.94
N PRO A 117 19.52 -5.31 -12.81
CA PRO A 117 20.03 -4.03 -13.31
C PRO A 117 21.38 -3.57 -12.76
N ALA A 118 21.94 -4.27 -11.77
CA ALA A 118 23.32 -4.09 -11.32
C ALA A 118 24.36 -4.19 -12.45
N THR A 119 24.03 -4.91 -13.54
CA THR A 119 24.88 -5.05 -14.75
C THR A 119 25.09 -3.74 -15.51
N ILE A 120 24.20 -2.75 -15.33
CA ILE A 120 24.31 -1.44 -15.98
C ILE A 120 25.52 -0.71 -15.42
N GLY A 121 26.59 -0.62 -16.21
CA GLY A 121 27.86 -0.01 -15.82
C GLY A 121 27.83 1.51 -15.73
N ASP A 122 28.80 2.09 -15.01
CA ASP A 122 28.94 3.54 -14.86
C ASP A 122 29.21 4.25 -16.19
N GLU A 123 29.84 3.58 -17.16
CA GLU A 123 30.04 4.09 -18.51
C GLU A 123 28.69 4.38 -19.22
N THR A 124 27.68 3.54 -19.00
CA THR A 124 26.34 3.75 -19.55
C THR A 124 25.68 4.95 -18.87
N LEU A 125 25.79 5.07 -17.55
CA LEU A 125 25.26 6.24 -16.83
C LEU A 125 25.95 7.54 -17.29
N GLN A 126 27.28 7.53 -17.45
CA GLN A 126 28.06 8.71 -17.87
C GLN A 126 27.73 9.19 -19.29
N LYS A 127 27.21 8.32 -20.18
CA LYS A 127 26.73 8.72 -21.51
C LYS A 127 25.45 9.55 -21.46
N HIS A 128 24.64 9.40 -20.41
CA HIS A 128 23.32 10.04 -20.30
C HIS A 128 23.25 11.15 -19.25
N TYR A 129 24.12 11.13 -18.25
CA TYR A 129 24.14 12.12 -17.18
C TYR A 129 25.46 12.86 -17.13
N SER A 130 25.40 14.18 -16.87
CA SER A 130 26.59 14.96 -16.62
C SER A 130 27.30 14.48 -15.34
N LYS A 131 28.63 14.65 -15.28
CA LYS A 131 29.44 14.32 -14.09
C LYS A 131 28.92 15.05 -12.84
N ALA A 132 28.52 16.31 -12.96
CA ALA A 132 27.98 17.08 -11.84
C ALA A 132 26.65 16.51 -11.33
N THR A 133 25.77 16.08 -12.23
CA THR A 133 24.50 15.42 -11.89
C THR A 133 24.76 14.11 -11.14
N LEU A 134 25.66 13.26 -11.64
CA LEU A 134 26.00 11.99 -11.00
C LEU A 134 26.60 12.19 -9.61
N THR A 135 27.50 13.17 -9.43
CA THR A 135 28.05 13.49 -8.11
C THR A 135 26.96 13.94 -7.13
N LYS A 136 26.02 14.79 -7.58
CA LYS A 136 24.89 15.24 -6.75
C LYS A 136 24.00 14.07 -6.36
N LEU A 137 23.62 13.23 -7.32
CA LEU A 137 22.79 12.05 -7.07
C LEU A 137 23.50 11.05 -6.16
N ARG A 138 24.81 10.88 -6.31
CA ARG A 138 25.61 10.02 -5.45
C ARG A 138 25.63 10.54 -4.02
N SER A 139 25.81 11.84 -3.83
CA SER A 139 25.71 12.46 -2.50
C SER A 139 24.32 12.29 -1.88
N GLN A 140 23.25 12.36 -2.68
CA GLN A 140 21.89 12.11 -2.21
C GLN A 140 21.67 10.63 -1.81
N PHE A 141 22.19 9.71 -2.62
CA PHE A 141 22.15 8.28 -2.35
C PHE A 141 22.90 7.96 -1.05
N ASP A 142 24.15 8.42 -0.93
CA ASP A 142 25.01 8.15 0.22
C ASP A 142 24.52 8.83 1.52
N ALA A 143 23.67 9.87 1.42
CA ALA A 143 23.04 10.53 2.57
C ALA A 143 21.93 9.70 3.24
N GLY A 144 21.49 8.61 2.63
CA GLY A 144 20.48 7.69 3.18
C GLY A 144 19.14 7.75 2.46
N GLN A 145 18.81 6.65 1.81
CA GLN A 145 17.56 6.34 1.14
C GLN A 145 17.17 4.91 1.52
N VAL A 146 15.88 4.60 1.49
CA VAL A 146 15.40 3.21 1.53
C VAL A 146 14.81 2.88 0.17
N ILE A 147 15.41 1.92 -0.52
CA ILE A 147 15.02 1.51 -1.87
C ILE A 147 14.71 0.02 -1.86
N GLY A 148 13.44 -0.34 -2.06
CA GLY A 148 13.04 -1.71 -2.32
C GLY A 148 13.40 -2.08 -3.75
N VAL A 149 14.13 -3.18 -3.95
CA VAL A 149 14.49 -3.67 -5.28
C VAL A 149 13.98 -5.10 -5.47
N HIS A 150 13.53 -5.41 -6.68
CA HIS A 150 13.10 -6.73 -7.08
C HIS A 150 13.63 -7.06 -8.48
N CYS A 151 14.42 -8.12 -8.58
CA CYS A 151 14.93 -8.69 -9.81
C CYS A 151 13.87 -9.60 -10.43
N GLY A 152 13.86 -9.66 -11.75
CA GLY A 152 12.93 -10.49 -12.49
C GLY A 152 13.10 -10.26 -13.98
N THR A 153 12.05 -10.56 -14.73
CA THR A 153 12.00 -10.31 -16.18
C THR A 153 11.91 -8.82 -16.48
N LYS A 154 11.19 -8.10 -15.61
CA LYS A 154 11.02 -6.65 -15.59
C LYS A 154 11.35 -6.17 -14.17
N PRO A 155 12.64 -6.02 -13.84
CA PRO A 155 13.05 -5.58 -12.51
C PRO A 155 12.37 -4.27 -12.10
N THR A 156 12.09 -4.12 -10.80
CA THR A 156 11.45 -2.93 -10.23
C THR A 156 12.26 -2.37 -9.07
N ALA A 157 12.23 -1.04 -8.91
CA ALA A 157 12.80 -0.35 -7.78
C ALA A 157 11.81 0.67 -7.21
N HIS A 158 11.53 0.58 -5.91
CA HIS A 158 10.66 1.49 -5.18
C HIS A 158 11.47 2.36 -4.22
N LEU A 159 11.56 3.66 -4.50
CA LEU A 159 12.27 4.64 -3.69
C LEU A 159 11.32 5.16 -2.61
N HIS A 160 11.26 4.48 -1.45
CA HIS A 160 10.30 4.80 -0.38
C HIS A 160 10.37 6.25 0.10
N SER A 161 11.57 6.83 0.11
CA SER A 161 11.83 8.21 0.50
C SER A 161 11.23 9.23 -0.48
N LEU A 162 11.21 8.92 -1.78
CA LEU A 162 10.65 9.78 -2.82
C LEU A 162 9.23 9.38 -3.24
N SER A 163 8.76 8.21 -2.81
CA SER A 163 7.49 7.59 -3.24
C SER A 163 7.42 7.35 -4.75
N LEU A 164 8.55 6.99 -5.35
CA LEU A 164 8.70 6.76 -6.78
C LEU A 164 8.98 5.28 -7.09
N ASN A 165 8.56 4.83 -8.27
CA ASN A 165 8.70 3.48 -8.77
C ASN A 165 9.36 3.51 -10.12
N LEU A 166 10.34 2.63 -10.28
CA LEU A 166 11.01 2.39 -11.54
C LEU A 166 10.73 0.96 -12.00
N ARG A 167 10.52 0.79 -13.30
CA ARG A 167 10.39 -0.51 -13.96
C ARG A 167 11.35 -0.56 -15.14
N PHE A 168 12.17 -1.60 -15.18
CA PHE A 168 13.18 -1.79 -16.20
C PHE A 168 12.60 -2.66 -17.33
N LEU A 169 12.17 -2.02 -18.42
CA LEU A 169 11.41 -2.69 -19.48
C LEU A 169 12.31 -3.46 -20.46
N VAL A 170 13.53 -2.99 -20.71
CA VAL A 170 14.49 -3.66 -21.60
C VAL A 170 15.79 -3.93 -20.85
N PRO A 171 16.32 -5.16 -20.90
CA PRO A 171 17.63 -5.48 -20.32
C PRO A 171 18.73 -4.52 -20.77
N ASP A 172 19.48 -4.01 -19.79
CA ASP A 172 20.66 -3.14 -19.94
C ASP A 172 20.46 -1.79 -20.68
N ASP A 173 19.26 -1.48 -21.17
CA ASP A 173 18.97 -0.21 -21.86
C ASP A 173 18.22 0.77 -20.95
N ILE A 174 18.96 1.73 -20.39
CA ILE A 174 18.41 2.71 -19.47
C ILE A 174 17.32 3.61 -20.09
N ARG A 175 17.27 3.71 -21.41
CA ARG A 175 16.29 4.54 -22.13
C ARG A 175 14.88 3.96 -22.07
N TYR A 176 14.76 2.67 -21.75
CA TYR A 176 13.50 1.95 -21.52
C TYR A 176 13.21 1.73 -20.03
N ILE A 177 13.82 2.52 -19.15
CA ILE A 177 13.43 2.52 -17.73
C ILE A 177 12.27 3.50 -17.58
N HIS A 178 11.12 2.96 -17.18
CA HIS A 178 9.96 3.77 -16.84
C HIS A 178 10.05 4.19 -15.36
N CYS A 179 9.88 5.47 -15.09
CA CYS A 179 9.73 6.01 -13.74
C CYS A 179 8.42 6.82 -13.70
N ASP A 180 7.74 6.78 -12.57
CA ASP A 180 6.51 7.53 -12.29
C ASP A 180 6.71 9.04 -12.04
N CYS A 181 7.96 9.53 -12.07
CA CYS A 181 8.27 10.96 -11.97
C CYS A 181 7.88 11.77 -13.23
N ASP A 182 7.94 13.09 -13.12
CA ASP A 182 7.64 14.01 -14.23
C ASP A 182 8.79 14.24 -15.22
N GLU A 183 9.98 13.66 -14.99
CA GLU A 183 11.11 13.76 -15.92
C GLU A 183 10.96 12.77 -17.09
N GLY A 184 11.43 13.15 -18.28
CA GLY A 184 11.52 12.24 -19.43
C GLY A 184 12.55 11.14 -19.20
N ALA A 185 12.29 9.93 -19.71
CA ALA A 185 13.23 8.83 -19.63
C ALA A 185 14.51 9.11 -20.45
N PRO A 186 15.72 8.82 -19.92
CA PRO A 186 16.00 8.31 -18.59
C PRO A 186 16.05 9.45 -17.54
N CYS A 187 15.28 9.33 -16.46
CA CYS A 187 15.19 10.34 -15.40
C CYS A 187 16.36 10.29 -14.40
N SER A 188 16.50 11.30 -13.56
CA SER A 188 17.54 11.42 -12.53
C SER A 188 17.48 10.34 -11.43
N HIS A 189 16.40 9.57 -11.34
CA HIS A 189 16.22 8.49 -10.36
C HIS A 189 16.85 7.16 -10.80
N VAL A 190 17.11 6.96 -12.09
CA VAL A 190 17.70 5.72 -12.63
C VAL A 190 19.03 5.36 -11.95
N PRO A 191 20.00 6.28 -11.77
CA PRO A 191 21.24 5.96 -11.06
C PRO A 191 21.01 5.46 -9.63
N LEU A 192 20.04 6.03 -8.90
CA LEU A 192 19.71 5.61 -7.53
C LEU A 192 19.24 4.15 -7.49
N ALA A 193 18.35 3.78 -8.42
CA ALA A 193 17.86 2.41 -8.53
C ALA A 193 18.98 1.43 -8.92
N VAL A 194 19.79 1.77 -9.93
CA VAL A 194 20.92 0.93 -10.37
C VAL A 194 21.93 0.72 -9.23
N TRP A 195 22.27 1.77 -8.47
CA TRP A 195 23.16 1.64 -7.32
C TRP A 195 22.56 0.79 -6.20
N ALA A 196 21.24 0.85 -5.97
CA ALA A 196 20.56 -0.03 -5.02
C ALA A 196 20.62 -1.51 -5.46
N PHE A 197 20.36 -1.80 -6.74
CA PHE A 197 20.49 -3.15 -7.30
C PHE A 197 21.91 -3.71 -7.15
N ARG A 198 22.95 -2.88 -7.25
CA ARG A 198 24.34 -3.29 -7.01
C ARG A 198 24.63 -3.65 -5.54
N GLN A 199 23.82 -3.16 -4.60
CA GLN A 199 23.93 -3.52 -3.18
C GLN A 199 23.09 -4.75 -2.80
N LEU A 200 22.24 -5.24 -3.71
CA LEU A 200 21.49 -6.47 -3.50
C LEU A 200 22.47 -7.68 -3.51
N PRO A 201 22.46 -8.54 -2.47
CA PRO A 201 23.26 -9.76 -2.46
C PRO A 201 22.93 -10.66 -3.66
N ALA A 202 23.96 -11.26 -4.28
CA ALA A 202 23.81 -12.03 -5.53
C ALA A 202 22.94 -13.29 -5.40
N ASP A 203 22.75 -13.80 -4.17
CA ASP A 203 21.87 -14.92 -3.84
C ASP A 203 20.39 -14.51 -3.67
N ARG A 204 20.09 -13.21 -3.75
CA ARG A 204 18.74 -12.67 -3.52
C ARG A 204 18.15 -12.07 -4.77
N ARG A 205 16.84 -12.24 -4.90
CA ARG A 205 16.02 -11.64 -5.95
C ARG A 205 15.37 -10.33 -5.52
N HIS A 206 15.26 -10.09 -4.22
CA HIS A 206 14.62 -8.88 -3.72
C HIS A 206 15.26 -8.42 -2.41
N GLY A 207 15.09 -7.15 -2.06
CA GLY A 207 15.57 -6.61 -0.80
C GLY A 207 15.24 -5.14 -0.59
N LEU A 208 15.17 -4.74 0.69
CA LEU A 208 15.14 -3.34 1.09
C LEU A 208 16.57 -2.86 1.32
N ILE A 209 17.04 -1.95 0.48
CA ILE A 209 18.40 -1.42 0.50
C ILE A 209 18.41 -0.09 1.25
N SER A 210 19.21 -0.03 2.31
CA SER A 210 19.55 1.22 2.99
C SER A 210 20.87 1.74 2.44
N THR A 211 20.88 2.99 1.99
CA THR A 211 21.99 3.52 1.19
C THR A 211 22.96 4.42 1.98
N GLU A 212 22.70 4.65 3.26
CA GLU A 212 23.57 5.45 4.12
C GLU A 212 24.97 4.84 4.25
N LEU A 213 26.01 5.65 4.05
CA LEU A 213 27.39 5.17 4.19
C LEU A 213 27.83 5.06 5.65
N GLN A 214 27.28 5.90 6.51
CA GLN A 214 27.59 5.89 7.93
C GLN A 214 26.50 5.13 8.68
N PRO A 215 26.86 4.15 9.53
CA PRO A 215 25.87 3.45 10.34
C PRO A 215 25.18 4.46 11.26
N LEU A 216 23.86 4.37 11.30
CA LEU A 216 23.06 5.21 12.19
C LEU A 216 23.33 4.82 13.63
N SER A 217 23.53 5.82 14.49
CA SER A 217 23.65 5.58 15.92
C SER A 217 22.34 5.00 16.47
N VAL A 218 22.47 3.98 17.31
CA VAL A 218 21.36 3.43 18.10
C VAL A 218 21.29 4.19 19.42
N PRO A 219 20.26 5.02 19.67
CA PRO A 219 20.17 5.84 20.88
C PRO A 219 19.64 5.00 22.06
N THR A 220 20.41 3.99 22.49
CA THR A 220 19.98 3.00 23.50
C THR A 220 19.52 3.65 24.79
N ALA A 221 20.23 4.66 25.30
CA ALA A 221 19.86 5.36 26.53
C ALA A 221 18.49 6.06 26.42
N LEU A 222 18.16 6.61 25.25
CA LEU A 222 16.85 7.24 25.02
C LEU A 222 15.74 6.18 24.92
N LEU A 223 16.00 5.05 24.26
CA LEU A 223 15.05 3.95 24.19
C LEU A 223 14.80 3.33 25.57
N ASP A 224 15.84 3.20 26.40
CA ASP A 224 15.72 2.67 27.76
C ASP A 224 14.91 3.61 28.66
N GLU A 225 15.12 4.91 28.55
CA GLU A 225 14.32 5.91 29.27
C GLU A 225 12.85 5.90 28.82
N LEU A 226 12.60 5.79 27.51
CA LEU A 226 11.25 5.64 26.97
C LEU A 226 10.56 4.39 27.53
N GLU A 227 11.23 3.26 27.49
CA GLU A 227 10.71 2.00 28.00
C GLU A 227 10.42 2.07 29.50
N ILE A 228 11.29 2.68 30.31
CA ILE A 228 11.04 2.91 31.74
C ILE A 228 9.71 3.64 31.96
N HIS A 229 9.43 4.69 31.19
CA HIS A 229 8.20 5.46 31.34
C HIS A 229 6.95 4.76 30.78
N LEU A 230 7.10 3.90 29.76
CA LEU A 230 6.01 3.04 29.29
C LEU A 230 5.69 1.91 30.28
N LEU A 231 6.70 1.41 30.99
CA LEU A 231 6.50 0.44 32.07
C LEU A 231 5.93 1.12 33.33
N GLU A 232 6.25 2.39 33.60
CA GLU A 232 5.56 3.22 34.62
C GLU A 232 4.07 3.41 34.26
N LEU A 233 3.76 3.61 32.96
CA LEU A 233 2.39 3.65 32.47
C LEU A 233 1.64 2.32 32.72
N ALA A 234 2.31 1.17 32.58
CA ALA A 234 1.68 -0.13 32.89
C ALA A 234 1.23 -0.23 34.36
N ASP A 235 1.92 0.42 35.29
CA ASP A 235 1.54 0.41 36.71
C ASP A 235 0.27 1.20 36.97
N VAL A 236 0.24 2.44 36.48
CA VAL A 236 -0.82 3.41 36.80
C VAL A 236 -2.01 3.32 35.84
N GLY A 237 -1.81 2.71 34.67
CA GLY A 237 -2.77 2.68 33.58
C GLY A 237 -2.95 4.05 32.93
N LEU A 238 -3.63 4.08 31.78
CA LEU A 238 -3.96 5.32 31.08
C LEU A 238 -4.74 6.30 31.96
N ILE A 239 -5.61 5.78 32.84
CA ILE A 239 -6.40 6.57 33.81
C ILE A 239 -5.49 7.25 34.82
N GLY A 240 -4.39 6.60 35.21
CA GLY A 240 -3.47 7.08 36.24
C GLY A 240 -2.35 7.98 35.74
N ILE A 241 -2.29 8.29 34.44
CA ILE A 241 -1.32 9.27 33.92
C ILE A 241 -1.59 10.63 34.57
N ASN A 242 -0.62 11.10 35.35
CA ASN A 242 -0.61 12.44 35.91
C ASN A 242 0.16 13.42 35.02
N GLN A 243 0.09 14.72 35.34
CA GLN A 243 0.78 15.76 34.57
C GLN A 243 2.30 15.53 34.47
N VAL A 244 2.92 14.99 35.53
CA VAL A 244 4.38 14.75 35.55
C VAL A 244 4.78 13.70 34.52
N LEU A 245 4.08 12.57 34.48
CA LEU A 245 4.32 11.51 33.49
C LEU A 245 4.00 12.01 32.07
N ARG A 246 2.89 12.74 31.91
CA ARG A 246 2.51 13.37 30.62
C ARG A 246 3.61 14.29 30.10
N ASP A 247 4.16 15.15 30.95
CA ASP A 247 5.24 16.08 30.57
C ASP A 247 6.56 15.35 30.27
N ARG A 248 6.85 14.23 30.96
CA ARG A 248 8.02 13.38 30.66
C ARG A 248 7.89 12.73 29.28
N LEU A 249 6.73 12.15 28.96
CA LEU A 249 6.45 11.57 27.65
C LEU A 249 6.54 12.63 26.54
N ALA A 250 6.00 13.84 26.76
CA ALA A 250 6.11 14.94 25.80
C ALA A 250 7.58 15.37 25.55
N ARG A 251 8.43 15.39 26.59
CA ARG A 251 9.86 15.66 26.43
C ARG A 251 10.58 14.53 25.69
N LEU A 252 10.20 13.28 25.94
CA LEU A 252 10.74 12.12 25.24
C LEU A 252 10.40 12.15 23.76
N GLU A 253 9.18 12.55 23.40
CA GLU A 253 8.79 12.74 22.00
C GLU A 253 9.71 13.71 21.27
N GLN A 254 9.96 14.89 21.84
CA GLN A 254 10.84 15.90 21.24
C GLN A 254 12.29 15.39 21.07
N ARG A 255 12.78 14.62 22.06
CA ARG A 255 14.11 13.98 21.98
C ARG A 255 14.16 12.88 20.94
N CYS A 256 13.13 12.04 20.86
CA CYS A 256 12.99 11.02 19.81
C CYS A 256 13.07 11.67 18.42
N ARG A 257 12.34 12.78 18.21
CA ARG A 257 12.38 13.52 16.95
C ARG A 257 13.78 14.07 16.64
N SER A 258 14.43 14.67 17.64
CA SER A 258 15.78 15.24 17.50
C SER A 258 16.84 14.19 17.18
N ASP A 259 16.70 13.00 17.77
CA ASP A 259 17.57 11.84 17.53
C ASP A 259 17.13 11.02 16.31
N GLY A 260 16.17 11.49 15.50
CA GLY A 260 15.74 10.82 14.27
C GLY A 260 14.95 9.52 14.49
N LEU A 261 14.31 9.34 15.64
CA LEU A 261 13.31 8.31 15.92
C LEU A 261 11.90 8.85 15.59
N ILE A 262 11.70 9.24 14.33
CA ILE A 262 10.50 9.96 13.88
C ILE A 262 9.23 9.15 14.13
N TRP A 263 9.20 7.85 13.81
CA TRP A 263 7.99 7.05 14.01
C TRP A 263 7.63 6.86 15.47
N ILE A 264 8.63 6.66 16.34
CA ILE A 264 8.41 6.59 17.79
C ILE A 264 7.86 7.93 18.30
N ALA A 265 8.41 9.06 17.85
CA ALA A 265 7.90 10.38 18.21
C ALA A 265 6.42 10.56 17.82
N GLU A 266 6.04 10.22 16.58
CA GLU A 266 4.64 10.28 16.13
C GLU A 266 3.72 9.39 16.97
N ILE A 267 4.17 8.17 17.36
CA ILE A 267 3.35 7.28 18.20
C ILE A 267 3.18 7.83 19.63
N VAL A 268 4.21 8.48 20.19
CA VAL A 268 4.10 9.13 21.50
C VAL A 268 3.13 10.32 21.44
N VAL A 269 3.11 11.09 20.33
CA VAL A 269 2.08 12.13 20.11
C VAL A 269 0.68 11.50 20.11
N ASP A 270 0.48 10.41 19.37
CA ASP A 270 -0.82 9.73 19.28
C ASP A 270 -1.27 9.16 20.65
N LEU A 271 -0.33 8.66 21.46
CA LEU A 271 -0.59 8.17 22.81
C LEU A 271 -1.01 9.32 23.75
N LEU A 272 -0.31 10.45 23.71
CA LEU A 272 -0.67 11.64 24.48
C LEU A 272 -2.04 12.19 24.07
N GLN A 273 -2.33 12.19 22.77
CA GLN A 273 -3.63 12.60 22.25
C GLN A 273 -4.75 11.65 22.69
N ALA A 274 -4.50 10.33 22.70
CA ALA A 274 -5.46 9.36 23.23
C ALA A 274 -5.75 9.57 24.72
N HIS A 275 -4.73 9.92 25.51
CA HIS A 275 -4.93 10.30 26.91
C HIS A 275 -5.75 11.60 27.05
N ASP A 276 -5.49 12.62 26.22
CA ASP A 276 -6.27 13.86 26.24
C ASP A 276 -7.75 13.61 25.89
N TYR A 277 -8.02 12.75 24.89
CA TYR A 277 -9.39 12.32 24.57
C TYR A 277 -10.04 11.64 25.77
N TYR A 278 -9.33 10.74 26.46
CA TYR A 278 -9.85 10.09 27.65
C TYR A 278 -10.21 11.10 28.75
N GLN A 279 -9.31 12.04 29.08
CA GLN A 279 -9.55 13.06 30.12
C GLN A 279 -10.74 13.97 29.81
N GLN A 280 -10.92 14.29 28.53
CA GLN A 280 -12.03 15.11 28.06
C GLN A 280 -13.35 14.33 27.91
N HIS A 281 -13.33 13.03 28.20
CA HIS A 281 -14.43 12.10 27.91
C HIS A 281 -14.87 12.21 26.44
N ASP A 282 -13.89 12.45 25.56
CA ASP A 282 -14.09 12.59 24.13
C ASP A 282 -14.35 11.22 23.52
N ALA A 283 -15.40 11.16 22.72
CA ALA A 283 -15.80 10.03 21.91
C ALA A 283 -14.70 9.45 20.99
N GLN A 284 -13.66 10.22 20.68
CA GLN A 284 -12.51 9.76 19.89
C GLN A 284 -11.62 8.78 20.65
N PHE A 285 -11.77 8.69 21.97
CA PHE A 285 -11.00 7.76 22.77
C PHE A 285 -11.30 6.31 22.37
N ASP A 286 -10.22 5.57 22.08
CA ASP A 286 -10.28 4.17 21.66
C ASP A 286 -9.08 3.41 22.26
N ILE A 287 -9.38 2.51 23.20
CA ILE A 287 -8.36 1.74 23.91
C ILE A 287 -7.61 0.76 23.00
N ASP A 288 -8.24 0.28 21.91
CA ASP A 288 -7.56 -0.58 20.94
C ASP A 288 -6.39 0.14 20.28
N ARG A 289 -6.56 1.44 19.99
CA ARG A 289 -5.49 2.26 19.42
C ARG A 289 -4.33 2.44 20.39
N VAL A 290 -4.63 2.65 21.67
CA VAL A 290 -3.61 2.77 22.72
C VAL A 290 -2.76 1.50 22.79
N ILE A 291 -3.38 0.31 22.78
CA ILE A 291 -2.64 -0.96 22.75
C ILE A 291 -1.75 -1.05 21.51
N ASN A 292 -2.29 -0.68 20.33
CA ASN A 292 -1.52 -0.70 19.09
C ASN A 292 -0.31 0.23 19.16
N TYR A 293 -0.48 1.44 19.71
CA TYR A 293 0.60 2.40 19.90
C TYR A 293 1.69 1.86 20.82
N LEU A 294 1.30 1.25 21.95
CA LEU A 294 2.24 0.65 22.90
C LEU A 294 3.00 -0.52 22.26
N ALA A 295 2.27 -1.45 21.60
CA ALA A 295 2.88 -2.57 20.89
C ALA A 295 3.86 -2.09 19.82
N GLU A 296 3.48 -1.09 19.02
CA GLU A 296 4.32 -0.55 17.95
C GLU A 296 5.60 0.12 18.51
N ILE A 297 5.52 0.86 19.62
CA ILE A 297 6.72 1.42 20.27
C ILE A 297 7.66 0.30 20.74
N PHE A 298 7.13 -0.75 21.39
CA PHE A 298 7.96 -1.87 21.84
C PHE A 298 8.61 -2.60 20.66
N ILE A 299 7.85 -2.91 19.61
CA ILE A 299 8.33 -3.59 18.41
C ILE A 299 9.44 -2.78 17.72
N ARG A 300 9.23 -1.47 17.51
CA ARG A 300 10.24 -0.61 16.88
C ARG A 300 11.48 -0.45 17.75
N SER A 301 11.31 -0.30 19.06
CA SER A 301 12.44 -0.14 19.99
C SER A 301 13.31 -1.40 20.01
N ASP A 302 12.70 -2.58 20.04
CA ASP A 302 13.42 -3.86 19.98
C ASP A 302 14.14 -4.05 18.64
N ALA A 303 13.44 -3.79 17.52
CA ALA A 303 14.02 -3.87 16.18
C ALA A 303 15.22 -2.92 15.99
N ILE A 304 15.18 -1.71 16.57
CA ILE A 304 16.29 -0.76 16.52
C ILE A 304 17.48 -1.23 17.37
N ARG A 305 17.23 -1.71 18.60
CA ARG A 305 18.27 -2.21 19.51
C ARG A 305 18.98 -3.45 18.99
N HIS A 306 18.29 -4.27 18.22
CA HIS A 306 18.76 -5.60 17.82
C HIS A 306 18.87 -5.74 16.30
N HIS A 307 19.00 -4.62 15.58
CA HIS A 307 19.18 -4.59 14.13
C HIS A 307 20.40 -5.40 13.66
N ASP A 308 21.41 -5.58 14.51
CA ASP A 308 22.63 -6.34 14.25
C ASP A 308 22.49 -7.86 14.52
N ARG A 309 21.44 -8.30 15.23
CA ARG A 309 21.26 -9.69 15.64
C ARG A 309 20.54 -10.56 14.60
N VAL A 310 19.89 -9.95 13.61
CA VAL A 310 19.06 -10.65 12.63
C VAL A 310 19.77 -10.70 11.30
N GLN A 311 19.75 -11.86 10.64
CA GLN A 311 20.21 -11.98 9.27
C GLN A 311 19.19 -11.26 8.36
N ASN A 312 19.63 -10.19 7.68
CA ASN A 312 18.78 -9.31 6.88
C ASN A 312 17.77 -8.47 7.70
N PRO A 313 18.23 -7.54 8.55
CA PRO A 313 17.33 -6.69 9.28
C PRO A 313 16.55 -5.76 8.34
N VAL A 314 15.34 -5.38 8.76
CA VAL A 314 14.64 -4.26 8.15
C VAL A 314 15.52 -3.00 8.29
N PRO A 315 15.77 -2.23 7.23
CA PRO A 315 16.61 -1.04 7.31
C PRO A 315 16.22 -0.08 8.44
N LEU A 316 17.20 0.43 9.18
CA LEU A 316 16.94 1.31 10.32
C LEU A 316 16.15 2.55 9.91
N LEU A 317 16.47 3.19 8.78
CA LEU A 317 15.72 4.34 8.25
C LEU A 317 14.23 4.03 8.00
N PHE A 318 13.90 2.77 7.73
CA PHE A 318 12.53 2.31 7.54
C PHE A 318 11.81 2.14 8.89
N VAL A 319 12.50 1.52 9.87
CA VAL A 319 11.97 1.23 11.22
C VAL A 319 11.83 2.49 12.08
N ARG A 320 12.76 3.45 11.99
CA ARG A 320 12.77 4.66 12.83
C ARG A 320 12.25 5.91 12.10
N GLY A 321 12.24 5.89 10.77
CA GLY A 321 11.98 7.06 9.93
C GLY A 321 13.26 7.79 9.54
N SER A 322 13.12 8.77 8.65
CA SER A 322 14.22 9.56 8.10
C SER A 322 14.01 11.06 8.33
N ALA A 323 15.06 11.86 8.14
CA ALA A 323 14.94 13.32 8.18
C ALA A 323 13.97 13.89 7.12
N GLN A 324 13.61 13.09 6.11
CA GLN A 324 12.65 13.47 5.07
C GLN A 324 11.19 13.29 5.51
N ASP A 325 10.96 12.55 6.60
CA ASP A 325 9.64 12.32 7.20
C ASP A 325 9.25 13.51 8.09
N THR A 326 9.06 14.66 7.44
CA THR A 326 8.69 15.92 8.07
C THR A 326 7.43 16.50 7.43
N ILE A 327 6.88 17.56 8.05
CA ILE A 327 5.77 18.30 7.46
C ILE A 327 6.27 19.06 6.23
N VAL A 328 5.73 18.71 5.07
CA VAL A 328 6.10 19.32 3.78
C VAL A 328 5.03 20.33 3.37
N ALA A 329 5.42 21.56 3.08
CA ALA A 329 4.52 22.54 2.48
C ALA A 329 4.24 22.17 1.02
N LEU A 330 2.96 22.13 0.65
CA LEU A 330 2.53 21.86 -0.71
C LEU A 330 2.33 23.18 -1.45
N GLY A 331 2.67 23.19 -2.74
CA GLY A 331 2.39 24.29 -3.66
C GLY A 331 0.97 24.19 -4.24
N SER A 332 0.82 24.55 -5.51
CA SER A 332 -0.40 24.20 -6.25
C SER A 332 -0.33 22.74 -6.68
N SER A 333 -1.40 21.99 -6.46
CA SER A 333 -1.46 20.57 -6.81
C SER A 333 -2.85 20.20 -7.32
N ARG A 334 -2.88 19.31 -8.30
CA ARG A 334 -4.10 18.74 -8.87
C ARG A 334 -4.23 17.30 -8.38
N LEU A 335 -5.29 17.07 -7.61
CA LEU A 335 -5.54 15.82 -6.93
C LEU A 335 -6.75 15.11 -7.54
N VAL A 336 -6.64 13.81 -7.80
CA VAL A 336 -7.73 12.95 -8.27
C VAL A 336 -8.27 12.13 -7.10
N GLY A 337 -9.58 12.20 -6.85
CA GLY A 337 -10.26 11.42 -5.82
C GLY A 337 -10.29 9.92 -6.13
N LEU A 338 -9.98 9.13 -5.11
CA LEU A 338 -9.90 7.66 -5.14
C LEU A 338 -10.95 7.01 -4.23
N GLY A 339 -12.00 7.74 -3.86
CA GLY A 339 -13.03 7.28 -2.94
C GLY A 339 -12.85 7.72 -1.49
N CYS A 340 -13.82 7.34 -0.67
CA CYS A 340 -13.91 7.71 0.74
C CYS A 340 -14.17 6.47 1.59
N GLY A 341 -13.29 6.26 2.57
CA GLY A 341 -13.44 5.24 3.60
C GLY A 341 -14.13 5.77 4.85
N ALA A 342 -14.74 4.87 5.61
CA ALA A 342 -15.21 5.17 6.95
C ALA A 342 -14.58 4.21 7.97
N MET A 343 -14.18 4.77 9.10
CA MET A 343 -13.86 4.01 10.31
C MET A 343 -14.91 4.34 11.35
N LEU A 344 -15.74 3.35 11.69
CA LEU A 344 -16.83 3.50 12.64
C LEU A 344 -16.36 3.10 14.02
N GLN A 345 -16.65 3.95 15.00
CA GLN A 345 -16.30 3.76 16.41
C GLN A 345 -17.58 3.89 17.24
N SER A 346 -17.58 3.35 18.46
CA SER A 346 -18.75 3.39 19.35
C SER A 346 -19.26 4.81 19.57
N ALA A 347 -18.35 5.79 19.68
CA ALA A 347 -18.71 7.16 19.98
C ALA A 347 -18.59 8.12 18.78
N GLY A 348 -18.23 7.63 17.59
CA GLY A 348 -18.19 8.48 16.39
C GLY A 348 -17.87 7.75 15.09
N ALA A 349 -17.51 8.53 14.07
CA ALA A 349 -16.99 8.00 12.82
C ALA A 349 -15.91 8.93 12.25
N THR A 350 -14.84 8.34 11.73
CA THR A 350 -13.86 9.06 10.91
C THR A 350 -14.11 8.75 9.45
N LEU A 351 -14.34 9.77 8.64
CA LEU A 351 -14.38 9.64 7.18
C LEU A 351 -13.04 10.10 6.59
N THR A 352 -12.51 9.35 5.62
CA THR A 352 -11.22 9.62 4.99
C THR A 352 -11.33 9.56 3.47
N ALA A 353 -11.11 10.70 2.81
CA ALA A 353 -11.03 10.77 1.36
C ALA A 353 -9.58 10.60 0.89
N TYR A 354 -9.35 9.71 -0.06
CA TYR A 354 -8.03 9.43 -0.62
C TYR A 354 -7.85 10.11 -1.97
N LEU A 355 -6.64 10.62 -2.22
CA LEU A 355 -6.34 11.51 -3.35
C LEU A 355 -4.96 11.18 -3.92
N GLN A 356 -4.82 11.04 -5.24
CA GLN A 356 -3.52 11.00 -5.91
C GLN A 356 -3.22 12.35 -6.56
N ASP A 357 -2.03 12.90 -6.29
CA ASP A 357 -1.47 14.00 -7.07
C ASP A 357 -1.14 13.54 -8.48
N VAL A 358 -1.77 14.16 -9.48
CA VAL A 358 -1.65 13.71 -10.88
C VAL A 358 -0.25 13.93 -11.44
N ASP A 359 0.44 14.94 -10.94
CA ASP A 359 1.74 15.34 -11.43
C ASP A 359 2.79 14.44 -10.71
N SER A 360 2.83 14.47 -9.37
CA SER A 360 3.84 13.71 -8.61
C SER A 360 3.54 12.23 -8.35
N GLY A 361 2.31 11.75 -8.56
CA GLY A 361 1.87 10.39 -8.23
C GLY A 361 1.70 10.10 -6.73
N THR A 362 2.05 11.06 -5.86
CA THR A 362 1.93 10.92 -4.40
C THR A 362 0.46 10.75 -3.99
N VAL A 363 0.19 9.76 -3.15
CA VAL A 363 -1.14 9.54 -2.57
C VAL A 363 -1.22 10.19 -1.20
N VAL A 364 -2.21 11.04 -0.98
CA VAL A 364 -2.50 11.70 0.30
C VAL A 364 -3.92 11.41 0.74
N ALA A 365 -4.21 11.60 2.03
CA ALA A 365 -5.56 11.43 2.56
C ALA A 365 -6.03 12.65 3.34
N MET A 366 -7.33 12.95 3.25
CA MET A 366 -7.98 13.98 4.03
C MET A 366 -9.02 13.33 4.94
N SER A 367 -8.79 13.38 6.24
CA SER A 367 -9.63 12.74 7.25
C SER A 367 -10.39 13.76 8.08
N ARG A 368 -11.62 13.40 8.49
CA ARG A 368 -12.43 14.16 9.43
C ARG A 368 -13.17 13.23 10.39
N TYR A 369 -13.08 13.54 11.68
CA TYR A 369 -13.86 12.90 12.71
C TYR A 369 -15.22 13.58 12.92
N PHE A 370 -16.22 12.77 13.23
CA PHE A 370 -17.58 13.17 13.58
C PHE A 370 -18.02 12.43 14.84
N ALA A 371 -18.25 13.16 15.92
CA ALA A 371 -18.84 12.59 17.13
C ALA A 371 -20.30 12.14 16.85
N ASN A 372 -20.71 11.05 17.48
CA ASN A 372 -22.11 10.68 17.54
C ASN A 372 -22.88 11.72 18.38
N PRO A 373 -24.16 11.95 18.09
CA PRO A 373 -25.00 12.81 18.93
C PRO A 373 -25.19 12.19 20.32
N ASP A 374 -25.52 13.03 21.31
CA ASP A 374 -25.77 12.60 22.70
C ASP A 374 -26.89 11.55 22.80
N ASP A 375 -26.85 10.76 23.88
CA ASP A 375 -27.77 9.65 24.17
C ASP A 375 -29.23 10.05 23.96
N ASN A 376 -29.84 9.51 22.89
CA ASN A 376 -31.27 9.49 22.48
C ASN A 376 -31.46 9.71 20.96
N LEU A 377 -30.41 10.05 20.21
CA LEU A 377 -30.46 10.17 18.74
C LEU A 377 -29.65 9.07 18.07
N ASP A 378 -30.21 8.48 17.01
CA ASP A 378 -29.47 7.53 16.19
C ASP A 378 -28.23 8.19 15.56
N PRO A 379 -27.05 7.52 15.56
CA PRO A 379 -25.88 8.01 14.86
C PRO A 379 -26.18 8.30 13.40
N LYS A 380 -25.76 9.48 12.92
CA LYS A 380 -25.97 9.88 11.54
C LYS A 380 -25.34 8.88 10.57
N PRO A 381 -26.02 8.51 9.48
CA PRO A 381 -25.45 7.65 8.45
C PRO A 381 -24.28 8.35 7.75
N CYS A 382 -23.35 7.56 7.24
CA CYS A 382 -22.09 8.05 6.69
C CYS A 382 -22.27 9.00 5.50
N TRP A 383 -23.28 8.78 4.67
CA TRP A 383 -23.58 9.68 3.54
C TRP A 383 -23.96 11.09 3.99
N GLN A 384 -24.63 11.27 5.14
CA GLN A 384 -24.93 12.60 5.70
C GLN A 384 -23.67 13.26 6.25
N LEU A 385 -22.80 12.49 6.91
CA LEU A 385 -21.51 13.00 7.37
C LEU A 385 -20.63 13.44 6.20
N ALA A 386 -20.67 12.72 5.09
CA ALA A 386 -19.93 13.05 3.88
C ALA A 386 -20.39 14.37 3.22
N GLN A 387 -21.62 14.84 3.51
CA GLN A 387 -22.12 16.15 3.05
C GLN A 387 -21.53 17.33 3.83
N HIS A 388 -20.74 17.07 4.87
CA HIS A 388 -20.10 18.13 5.63
C HIS A 388 -19.06 18.86 4.76
N SER A 389 -19.14 20.19 4.75
CA SER A 389 -18.19 21.02 4.00
C SER A 389 -16.79 21.01 4.61
N MET A 390 -15.78 20.77 3.79
CA MET A 390 -14.35 20.83 4.15
C MET A 390 -13.74 22.20 3.82
N SER A 391 -14.17 22.82 2.71
CA SER A 391 -13.74 24.17 2.30
C SER A 391 -14.79 24.79 1.37
N LYS A 392 -15.27 26.00 1.71
CA LYS A 392 -16.19 26.83 0.90
C LYS A 392 -17.24 26.05 0.09
N GLY A 393 -18.00 25.18 0.76
CA GLY A 393 -19.11 24.43 0.15
C GLY A 393 -18.74 23.08 -0.47
N ILE A 394 -17.44 22.76 -0.65
CA ILE A 394 -17.01 21.43 -1.12
C ILE A 394 -17.21 20.42 -0.01
N GLN A 395 -17.97 19.36 -0.28
CA GLN A 395 -18.30 18.31 0.67
C GLN A 395 -17.24 17.21 0.67
N LEU A 396 -17.05 16.53 1.81
CA LEU A 396 -16.05 15.46 1.91
C LEU A 396 -16.31 14.30 0.93
N GLY A 397 -17.56 13.96 0.66
CA GLY A 397 -17.90 12.92 -0.32
C GLY A 397 -17.52 13.27 -1.76
N GLU A 398 -17.61 14.56 -2.10
CA GLU A 398 -17.21 15.08 -3.42
C GLU A 398 -15.70 15.09 -3.62
N ILE A 399 -14.94 15.24 -2.52
CA ILE A 399 -13.48 15.15 -2.55
C ILE A 399 -13.03 13.76 -3.01
N GLY A 400 -13.69 12.71 -2.51
CA GLY A 400 -13.39 11.33 -2.90
C GLY A 400 -13.76 10.99 -4.35
N SER A 401 -14.74 11.68 -4.95
CA SER A 401 -15.23 11.40 -6.32
C SER A 401 -14.76 12.38 -7.38
N GLY A 402 -14.34 13.57 -7.01
CA GLY A 402 -13.98 14.63 -7.95
C GLY A 402 -12.49 14.72 -8.25
N GLN A 403 -12.13 15.81 -8.94
CA GLN A 403 -10.76 16.30 -9.07
C GLN A 403 -10.67 17.63 -8.34
N ILE A 404 -9.63 17.82 -7.55
CA ILE A 404 -9.47 19.00 -6.72
C ILE A 404 -8.21 19.73 -7.14
N LEU A 405 -8.32 21.04 -7.31
CA LEU A 405 -7.16 21.92 -7.38
C LEU A 405 -7.00 22.61 -6.03
N ILE A 406 -5.83 22.43 -5.42
CA ILE A 406 -5.44 23.14 -4.21
C ILE A 406 -4.35 24.15 -4.53
N LYS A 407 -4.32 25.27 -3.80
CA LYS A 407 -3.28 26.30 -3.88
C LYS A 407 -2.65 26.48 -2.51
N GLY A 408 -1.72 25.61 -2.19
CA GLY A 408 -1.10 25.54 -0.87
C GLY A 408 -1.71 24.47 0.02
N GLY A 409 -0.94 24.07 1.02
CA GLY A 409 -1.33 23.08 2.03
C GLY A 409 -0.11 22.54 2.73
N LYS A 410 -0.30 21.54 3.59
CA LYS A 410 0.78 20.79 4.19
C LYS A 410 0.48 19.30 4.11
N ARG A 411 1.52 18.50 3.90
CA ARG A 411 1.49 17.05 4.00
C ARG A 411 2.24 16.64 5.27
N THR A 412 1.61 15.85 6.13
CA THR A 412 2.27 15.28 7.33
C THR A 412 3.18 14.09 6.95
N PRO A 413 4.07 13.63 7.84
CA PRO A 413 4.83 12.38 7.64
C PRO A 413 3.94 11.15 7.41
N SER A 414 2.73 11.14 8.00
CA SER A 414 1.72 10.10 7.81
C SER A 414 0.90 10.21 6.52
N TYR A 415 1.24 11.18 5.66
CA TYR A 415 0.61 11.46 4.35
C TYR A 415 -0.82 12.01 4.47
N GLN A 416 -1.12 12.65 5.59
CA GLN A 416 -2.35 13.43 5.75
C GLN A 416 -2.21 14.80 5.09
N LEU A 417 -3.19 15.17 4.29
CA LEU A 417 -3.31 16.47 3.66
C LEU A 417 -4.03 17.44 4.60
N ILE A 418 -3.32 18.48 5.00
CA ILE A 418 -3.86 19.63 5.70
C ILE A 418 -4.03 20.75 4.67
N PRO A 419 -5.26 21.05 4.21
CA PRO A 419 -5.48 22.09 3.22
C PRO A 419 -5.08 23.47 3.75
N GLY A 420 -4.59 24.32 2.86
CA GLY A 420 -4.27 25.72 3.18
C GLY A 420 -5.52 26.59 3.38
N ARG A 421 -5.30 27.89 3.62
CA ARG A 421 -6.40 28.88 3.71
C ARG A 421 -7.01 29.24 2.34
N SER A 422 -6.27 29.01 1.26
CA SER A 422 -6.74 29.26 -0.10
C SER A 422 -7.93 28.35 -0.43
N PRO A 423 -8.96 28.84 -1.12
CA PRO A 423 -10.09 28.01 -1.51
C PRO A 423 -9.64 26.91 -2.47
N MET A 424 -10.14 25.71 -2.21
CA MET A 424 -10.06 24.58 -3.12
C MET A 424 -11.10 24.75 -4.24
N SER A 425 -10.84 24.22 -5.42
CA SER A 425 -11.85 24.09 -6.49
C SER A 425 -12.08 22.63 -6.83
N LEU A 426 -13.35 22.24 -6.95
CA LEU A 426 -13.77 20.90 -7.31
C LEU A 426 -14.21 20.86 -8.78
N ASN A 427 -13.74 19.86 -9.51
CA ASN A 427 -14.14 19.54 -10.87
C ASN A 427 -14.67 18.09 -10.92
N PRO A 428 -15.61 17.78 -11.83
CA PRO A 428 -16.06 16.41 -12.04
C PRO A 428 -14.92 15.54 -12.58
N GLN A 429 -15.01 14.24 -12.30
CA GLN A 429 -14.04 13.24 -12.75
C GLN A 429 -14.65 12.34 -13.84
N SER A 430 -13.83 11.91 -14.80
CA SER A 430 -14.19 10.92 -15.82
C SER A 430 -13.76 9.48 -15.47
N TYR A 431 -13.13 9.29 -14.31
CA TYR A 431 -12.64 8.01 -13.80
C TYR A 431 -11.74 7.25 -14.80
N GLN A 432 -10.90 7.98 -15.52
CA GLN A 432 -9.85 7.43 -16.39
C GLN A 432 -8.67 6.92 -15.57
N TRP A 433 -8.92 5.97 -14.65
CA TRP A 433 -7.95 5.49 -13.68
C TRP A 433 -6.80 4.68 -14.29
N GLU A 434 -6.91 4.27 -15.55
CA GLU A 434 -5.79 3.79 -16.36
C GLU A 434 -4.68 4.84 -16.56
N LYS A 435 -4.94 6.11 -16.24
CA LYS A 435 -3.97 7.21 -16.29
C LYS A 435 -3.37 7.56 -14.92
N LEU A 436 -3.76 6.86 -13.84
CA LEU A 436 -3.16 7.06 -12.53
C LEU A 436 -1.66 6.73 -12.60
N ARG A 437 -0.85 7.46 -11.83
CA ARG A 437 0.58 7.21 -11.78
C ARG A 437 0.86 5.91 -11.03
N SER A 438 1.87 5.16 -11.50
CA SER A 438 2.42 4.00 -10.78
C SER A 438 2.88 4.42 -9.37
N PRO A 439 2.84 3.53 -8.36
CA PRO A 439 2.46 2.12 -8.37
C PRO A 439 0.99 1.91 -8.01
N LEU A 440 0.19 2.99 -7.97
CA LEU A 440 -1.15 2.96 -7.42
C LEU A 440 -2.06 2.05 -8.24
N LEU A 441 -1.98 2.12 -9.57
CA LEU A 441 -2.71 1.23 -10.45
C LEU A 441 -2.01 -0.14 -10.56
N VAL A 442 -2.75 -1.19 -10.22
CA VAL A 442 -2.33 -2.59 -10.30
C VAL A 442 -3.23 -3.31 -11.29
N ASP A 443 -2.64 -3.93 -12.31
CA ASP A 443 -3.33 -4.75 -13.30
C ASP A 443 -2.89 -6.23 -13.32
N ASP A 444 -1.93 -6.56 -12.44
CA ASP A 444 -1.47 -7.91 -12.13
C ASP A 444 -1.51 -8.14 -10.60
N PHE A 445 -2.39 -9.03 -10.15
CA PHE A 445 -2.56 -9.32 -8.72
C PHE A 445 -1.43 -10.18 -8.16
N GLY A 446 -0.79 -11.00 -8.97
CA GLY A 446 0.33 -11.83 -8.50
C GLY A 446 1.56 -10.98 -8.23
N GLU A 447 1.87 -9.99 -9.08
CA GLU A 447 2.94 -9.02 -8.80
C GLU A 447 2.67 -8.25 -7.49
N LEU A 448 1.41 -7.89 -7.23
CA LEU A 448 1.02 -7.26 -5.97
C LEU A 448 1.17 -8.21 -4.78
N ILE A 449 0.77 -9.48 -4.90
CA ILE A 449 0.91 -10.48 -3.83
C ILE A 449 2.39 -10.69 -3.51
N ASP A 450 3.24 -10.89 -4.52
CA ASP A 450 4.68 -11.07 -4.36
C ASP A 450 5.28 -9.86 -3.64
N ARG A 451 4.96 -8.65 -4.10
CA ARG A 451 5.38 -7.39 -3.45
C ARG A 451 4.94 -7.31 -1.99
N LEU A 452 3.70 -7.67 -1.67
CA LEU A 452 3.16 -7.61 -0.30
C LEU A 452 3.80 -8.66 0.62
N GLN A 453 4.16 -9.84 0.09
CA GLN A 453 4.85 -10.90 0.85
C GLN A 453 6.29 -10.52 1.23
N GLU A 454 6.92 -9.66 0.44
CA GLU A 454 8.28 -9.20 0.68
C GLU A 454 8.37 -8.03 1.67
N LEU A 455 7.25 -7.36 1.93
CA LEU A 455 7.23 -6.23 2.85
C LEU A 455 7.38 -6.72 4.31
N PRO A 456 8.15 -5.98 5.12
CA PRO A 456 8.17 -6.22 6.56
C PRO A 456 6.78 -6.14 7.20
N PRO A 457 6.61 -6.70 8.42
CA PRO A 457 5.41 -6.50 9.22
C PRO A 457 5.00 -5.04 9.30
N ARG A 458 3.69 -4.79 9.40
CA ARG A 458 3.11 -3.45 9.31
C ARG A 458 3.71 -2.48 10.33
N GLU A 459 3.97 -2.96 11.52
CA GLU A 459 4.50 -2.23 12.67
C GLU A 459 5.91 -1.71 12.45
N LEU A 460 6.66 -2.26 11.48
CA LEU A 460 8.00 -1.83 11.11
C LEU A 460 8.02 -0.94 9.86
N ARG A 461 6.92 -0.87 9.10
CA ARG A 461 6.79 -0.03 7.91
C ARG A 461 6.55 1.45 8.27
N PRO A 462 6.78 2.40 7.34
CA PRO A 462 6.37 3.79 7.52
C PRO A 462 4.89 3.92 7.91
N ARG A 463 4.56 4.83 8.84
CA ARG A 463 3.18 5.05 9.35
C ARG A 463 2.34 5.91 8.40
N ARG A 464 2.30 5.55 7.12
CA ARG A 464 1.54 6.29 6.08
C ARG A 464 0.12 5.75 5.98
N ILE A 465 -0.88 6.64 6.06
CA ILE A 465 -2.30 6.26 5.94
C ILE A 465 -2.65 5.69 4.56
N THR A 466 -1.83 6.00 3.55
CA THR A 466 -2.01 5.60 2.16
C THR A 466 -1.19 4.38 1.76
N GLU A 467 -0.36 3.83 2.66
CA GLU A 467 0.59 2.75 2.35
C GLU A 467 -0.09 1.50 1.76
N GLN A 468 -1.28 1.18 2.24
CA GLN A 468 -2.05 0.01 1.82
C GLN A 468 -3.05 0.33 0.70
N LEU A 469 -3.16 1.58 0.24
CA LEU A 469 -4.14 1.94 -0.77
C LEU A 469 -3.63 1.55 -2.16
N GLN A 470 -4.43 0.79 -2.90
CA GLN A 470 -4.17 0.44 -4.30
C GLN A 470 -5.45 0.64 -5.13
N VAL A 471 -5.28 0.85 -6.42
CA VAL A 471 -6.34 0.84 -7.43
C VAL A 471 -6.15 -0.38 -8.31
N LEU A 472 -7.08 -1.31 -8.27
CA LEU A 472 -7.01 -2.58 -8.97
C LEU A 472 -7.86 -2.54 -10.23
N ALA A 473 -7.27 -2.88 -11.38
CA ALA A 473 -8.01 -3.08 -12.62
C ALA A 473 -8.69 -4.46 -12.60
N ILE A 474 -10.01 -4.47 -12.70
CA ILE A 474 -10.81 -5.69 -12.63
C ILE A 474 -11.16 -6.16 -14.04
N SER A 475 -10.97 -7.46 -14.29
CA SER A 475 -11.39 -8.09 -15.54
C SER A 475 -12.71 -8.84 -15.41
N GLU A 476 -12.97 -9.42 -14.25
CA GLU A 476 -14.12 -10.31 -14.02
C GLU A 476 -14.54 -10.28 -12.54
N VAL A 477 -15.86 -10.34 -12.30
CA VAL A 477 -16.45 -10.66 -10.99
C VAL A 477 -16.97 -12.09 -11.05
N ARG A 478 -16.43 -12.98 -10.22
CA ARG A 478 -16.71 -14.44 -10.25
C ARG A 478 -17.82 -14.88 -9.32
N SER A 479 -17.90 -14.28 -8.15
CA SER A 479 -18.94 -14.59 -7.16
C SER A 479 -19.27 -13.37 -6.31
N ILE A 480 -20.48 -13.34 -5.79
CA ILE A 480 -20.99 -12.31 -4.87
C ILE A 480 -21.81 -13.04 -3.83
N ASP A 481 -21.53 -12.76 -2.57
CA ASP A 481 -22.17 -13.37 -1.42
C ASP A 481 -22.35 -12.32 -0.32
N PHE A 482 -23.36 -12.55 0.53
CA PHE A 482 -23.58 -11.76 1.74
C PHE A 482 -23.63 -12.71 2.93
N ASP A 483 -22.62 -12.65 3.79
CA ASP A 483 -22.61 -13.43 5.04
C ASP A 483 -23.53 -12.75 6.07
N PRO A 484 -24.68 -13.36 6.42
CA PRO A 484 -25.64 -12.74 7.32
C PRO A 484 -25.18 -12.74 8.78
N VAL A 485 -24.20 -13.56 9.15
CA VAL A 485 -23.73 -13.62 10.55
C VAL A 485 -22.60 -12.63 10.77
N THR A 486 -21.61 -12.60 9.87
CA THR A 486 -20.56 -11.57 9.95
C THR A 486 -21.01 -10.23 9.38
N GLN A 487 -22.23 -10.15 8.83
CA GLN A 487 -22.80 -8.96 8.19
C GLN A 487 -21.79 -8.37 7.21
N THR A 488 -21.32 -9.17 6.26
CA THR A 488 -20.20 -8.80 5.37
C THR A 488 -20.49 -9.22 3.95
N VAL A 489 -20.28 -8.29 3.01
CA VAL A 489 -20.27 -8.61 1.58
C VAL A 489 -18.93 -9.24 1.24
N ARG A 490 -18.99 -10.39 0.57
CA ARG A 490 -17.83 -11.09 0.02
C ARG A 490 -18.00 -11.22 -1.48
N SER A 491 -16.96 -10.94 -2.24
CA SER A 491 -16.99 -11.14 -3.69
C SER A 491 -15.62 -11.49 -4.22
N ILE A 492 -15.54 -12.51 -5.08
CA ILE A 492 -14.28 -12.88 -5.73
C ILE A 492 -14.18 -12.15 -7.05
N VAL A 493 -13.10 -11.39 -7.22
CA VAL A 493 -12.76 -10.71 -8.48
C VAL A 493 -11.47 -11.28 -9.06
N ALA A 494 -11.27 -11.09 -10.36
CA ALA A 494 -10.06 -11.50 -11.04
C ALA A 494 -9.46 -10.41 -11.94
N ASP A 495 -8.14 -10.44 -12.05
CA ASP A 495 -7.39 -9.63 -13.01
C ASP A 495 -7.44 -10.24 -14.43
N LYS A 496 -6.76 -9.59 -15.38
CA LYS A 496 -6.68 -10.04 -16.78
C LYS A 496 -6.00 -11.40 -16.97
N LEU A 497 -5.22 -11.85 -15.98
CA LEU A 497 -4.49 -13.11 -15.97
C LEU A 497 -5.27 -14.22 -15.23
N GLY A 498 -6.45 -13.90 -14.70
CA GLY A 498 -7.30 -14.81 -13.96
C GLY A 498 -6.89 -15.03 -12.51
N ARG A 499 -5.94 -14.24 -11.97
CA ARG A 499 -5.54 -14.27 -10.55
C ARG A 499 -6.61 -13.60 -9.71
N GLN A 500 -6.90 -14.15 -8.54
CA GLN A 500 -8.07 -13.78 -7.73
C GLN A 500 -7.73 -12.84 -6.58
N ALA A 501 -8.72 -12.02 -6.21
CA ALA A 501 -8.76 -11.27 -4.96
C ALA A 501 -10.18 -11.32 -4.36
N GLU A 502 -10.28 -11.23 -3.03
CA GLU A 502 -11.55 -11.22 -2.31
C GLU A 502 -11.88 -9.80 -1.87
N ILE A 503 -13.01 -9.27 -2.32
CA ILE A 503 -13.62 -8.07 -1.75
C ILE A 503 -14.25 -8.45 -0.43
N VAL A 504 -13.89 -7.73 0.64
CA VAL A 504 -14.48 -7.86 1.96
C VAL A 504 -14.96 -6.48 2.40
N HIS A 505 -16.28 -6.30 2.51
CA HIS A 505 -16.87 -5.04 2.92
C HIS A 505 -17.96 -5.24 3.99
N PRO A 506 -17.80 -4.68 5.21
CA PRO A 506 -18.75 -4.88 6.28
C PRO A 506 -20.05 -4.11 6.01
N TYR A 507 -21.18 -4.77 6.26
CA TYR A 507 -22.47 -4.13 6.37
C TYR A 507 -22.63 -3.47 7.72
N THR A 508 -22.94 -2.18 7.69
CA THR A 508 -23.29 -1.43 8.88
C THR A 508 -24.55 -0.63 8.59
N HIS A 509 -25.41 -0.44 9.59
CA HIS A 509 -26.62 0.37 9.40
C HIS A 509 -26.29 1.78 8.86
N ARG A 510 -25.13 2.34 9.24
CA ARG A 510 -24.68 3.68 8.82
C ARG A 510 -24.23 3.76 7.35
N SER A 511 -23.81 2.64 6.76
CA SER A 511 -23.41 2.52 5.34
C SER A 511 -24.38 1.71 4.49
N ARG A 512 -25.53 1.30 5.05
CA ARG A 512 -26.53 0.42 4.43
C ARG A 512 -26.74 0.66 2.93
N PHE A 513 -27.05 1.90 2.55
CA PHE A 513 -27.38 2.25 1.17
C PHE A 513 -26.21 2.02 0.21
N GLY A 514 -24.97 2.26 0.65
CA GLY A 514 -23.81 1.98 -0.19
C GLY A 514 -23.50 0.50 -0.30
N VAL A 515 -23.81 -0.31 0.71
CA VAL A 515 -23.71 -1.77 0.62
C VAL A 515 -24.77 -2.35 -0.31
N GLU A 516 -26.03 -1.90 -0.19
CA GLU A 516 -27.12 -2.30 -1.08
C GLU A 516 -26.82 -1.91 -2.54
N SER A 517 -26.36 -0.68 -2.79
CA SER A 517 -25.92 -0.24 -4.12
C SER A 517 -24.74 -1.06 -4.64
N MET A 518 -23.79 -1.44 -3.78
CA MET A 518 -22.64 -2.25 -4.17
C MET A 518 -23.06 -3.64 -4.61
N LEU A 519 -23.91 -4.32 -3.83
CA LEU A 519 -24.46 -5.63 -4.19
C LEU A 519 -25.23 -5.57 -5.52
N SER A 520 -26.08 -4.56 -5.69
CA SER A 520 -26.87 -4.36 -6.92
C SER A 520 -25.98 -4.18 -8.16
N GLN A 521 -24.93 -3.36 -8.07
CA GLN A 521 -24.06 -3.11 -9.22
C GLN A 521 -23.12 -4.27 -9.50
N LEU A 522 -22.65 -4.99 -8.48
CA LEU A 522 -21.80 -6.16 -8.67
C LEU A 522 -22.52 -7.29 -9.43
N GLN A 523 -23.84 -7.41 -9.31
CA GLN A 523 -24.65 -8.36 -10.09
C GLN A 523 -24.56 -8.14 -11.61
N GLN A 524 -24.02 -7.01 -12.07
CA GLN A 524 -23.66 -6.75 -13.47
C GLN A 524 -22.14 -6.89 -13.66
N PRO A 525 -21.59 -8.12 -13.65
CA PRO A 525 -20.16 -8.37 -13.48
C PRO A 525 -19.27 -7.72 -14.55
N ASP A 526 -19.76 -7.59 -15.78
CA ASP A 526 -18.99 -7.04 -16.91
C ASP A 526 -18.73 -5.52 -16.82
N THR A 527 -19.45 -4.84 -15.92
CA THR A 527 -19.41 -3.38 -15.79
C THR A 527 -18.30 -2.90 -14.86
N LEU A 528 -17.86 -3.69 -13.88
CA LEU A 528 -16.83 -3.28 -12.92
C LEU A 528 -15.46 -3.17 -13.62
N LYS A 529 -14.83 -1.99 -13.57
CA LYS A 529 -13.52 -1.74 -14.19
C LYS A 529 -12.40 -1.52 -13.19
N PHE A 530 -12.68 -0.81 -12.10
CA PHE A 530 -11.65 -0.53 -11.10
C PHE A 530 -12.21 -0.60 -9.69
N ILE A 531 -11.35 -0.99 -8.75
CA ILE A 531 -11.60 -0.89 -7.31
C ILE A 531 -10.46 -0.10 -6.68
N SER A 532 -10.77 0.97 -5.97
CA SER A 532 -9.84 1.60 -5.03
C SER A 532 -10.08 0.96 -3.66
N ALA A 533 -9.05 0.32 -3.09
CA ALA A 533 -9.17 -0.45 -1.86
C ALA A 533 -7.92 -0.35 -0.99
N GLN A 534 -8.10 -0.51 0.32
CA GLN A 534 -7.00 -0.94 1.18
C GLN A 534 -6.75 -2.43 0.93
N VAL A 535 -5.49 -2.79 0.66
CA VAL A 535 -5.10 -4.16 0.36
C VAL A 535 -4.33 -4.80 1.52
N SER A 536 -4.62 -6.07 1.75
CA SER A 536 -3.90 -6.91 2.71
C SER A 536 -3.79 -8.34 2.18
N LEU A 537 -2.91 -9.13 2.80
CA LEU A 537 -2.86 -10.56 2.58
C LEU A 537 -3.49 -11.27 3.77
N ASP A 538 -4.39 -12.21 3.48
CA ASP A 538 -4.87 -13.20 4.45
C ASP A 538 -4.51 -14.59 3.95
N ALA A 539 -3.69 -15.34 4.69
CA ALA A 539 -3.18 -16.66 4.30
C ALA A 539 -2.65 -16.75 2.84
N ARG A 540 -2.09 -15.65 2.30
CA ARG A 540 -1.63 -15.40 0.91
C ARG A 540 -2.70 -15.03 -0.13
N SER A 541 -3.97 -15.03 0.25
CA SER A 541 -5.05 -14.48 -0.57
C SER A 541 -5.06 -12.96 -0.48
N LEU A 542 -5.24 -12.28 -1.62
CA LEU A 542 -5.35 -10.84 -1.68
C LEU A 542 -6.75 -10.41 -1.23
N VAL A 543 -6.83 -9.62 -0.16
CA VAL A 543 -8.07 -9.10 0.40
C VAL A 543 -8.18 -7.60 0.10
N LEU A 544 -9.35 -7.18 -0.40
CA LEU A 544 -9.67 -5.81 -0.81
C LEU A 544 -10.77 -5.23 0.07
N ALA A 545 -10.46 -4.19 0.85
CA ALA A 545 -11.45 -3.39 1.56
C ALA A 545 -11.79 -2.14 0.73
N PRO A 546 -12.91 -2.11 -0.01
CA PRO A 546 -13.17 -1.09 -1.03
C PRO A 546 -13.52 0.27 -0.44
N MET A 547 -12.88 1.31 -0.96
CA MET A 547 -13.17 2.74 -0.72
C MET A 547 -13.97 3.36 -1.86
N ALA A 548 -13.80 2.82 -3.08
CA ALA A 548 -14.61 3.14 -4.25
C ALA A 548 -14.57 2.00 -5.28
N LEU A 549 -15.65 1.88 -6.05
CA LEU A 549 -15.78 1.00 -7.20
C LEU A 549 -16.16 1.83 -8.42
N VAL A 550 -15.50 1.60 -9.56
CA VAL A 550 -15.79 2.30 -10.82
C VAL A 550 -16.39 1.31 -11.80
N PHE A 551 -17.61 1.61 -12.25
CA PHE A 551 -18.36 0.82 -13.22
C PHE A 551 -18.45 1.58 -14.55
N GLU A 552 -18.47 0.84 -15.66
CA GLU A 552 -18.54 1.36 -17.02
C GLU A 552 -19.75 0.76 -17.75
N THR A 553 -20.71 1.60 -18.10
CA THR A 553 -21.93 1.23 -18.82
C THR A 553 -22.14 2.19 -19.99
N GLY A 554 -22.27 1.66 -21.22
CA GLY A 554 -22.47 2.49 -22.41
C GLY A 554 -21.33 3.49 -22.69
N GLY A 555 -20.10 3.19 -22.23
CA GLY A 555 -18.93 4.07 -22.38
C GLY A 555 -18.85 5.24 -21.37
N ALA A 556 -19.84 5.37 -20.49
CA ALA A 556 -19.78 6.29 -19.36
C ALA A 556 -19.31 5.55 -18.11
N ARG A 557 -18.44 6.20 -17.33
CA ARG A 557 -17.96 5.67 -16.06
C ARG A 557 -18.62 6.37 -14.89
N GLN A 558 -19.00 5.58 -13.89
CA GLN A 558 -19.58 6.06 -12.64
C GLN A 558 -18.86 5.42 -11.47
N MET A 559 -18.70 6.20 -10.40
CA MET A 559 -18.05 5.72 -9.19
C MET A 559 -19.06 5.58 -8.06
N LEU A 560 -19.04 4.42 -7.41
CA LEU A 560 -19.74 4.14 -6.17
C LEU A 560 -18.75 4.24 -5.00
N GLN A 561 -19.09 5.00 -3.96
CA GLN A 561 -18.34 5.04 -2.69
C GLN A 561 -19.13 4.28 -1.63
N PRO A 562 -18.85 2.99 -1.39
CA PRO A 562 -19.74 2.10 -0.63
C PRO A 562 -19.95 2.54 0.83
N TRP A 563 -18.98 3.25 1.42
CA TRP A 563 -19.12 3.78 2.78
C TRP A 563 -20.09 4.96 2.89
N ILE A 564 -20.27 5.75 1.84
CA ILE A 564 -20.94 7.07 1.90
C ILE A 564 -22.00 7.27 0.81
N ALA A 565 -22.39 6.22 0.08
CA ALA A 565 -23.42 6.34 -0.95
C ALA A 565 -24.78 6.70 -0.34
N SER A 566 -25.54 7.54 -1.04
CA SER A 566 -26.82 8.04 -0.57
C SER A 566 -27.97 7.16 -1.09
N PRO A 567 -29.19 7.27 -0.51
CA PRO A 567 -30.36 6.51 -0.97
C PRO A 567 -30.72 6.72 -2.45
N GLN A 568 -30.30 7.84 -3.05
CA GLN A 568 -30.56 8.18 -4.44
C GLN A 568 -29.76 7.31 -5.42
N THR A 569 -28.80 6.53 -4.93
CA THR A 569 -27.90 5.66 -5.70
C THR A 569 -28.45 4.23 -5.86
N ILE A 570 -29.62 3.92 -5.31
CA ILE A 570 -30.19 2.56 -5.31
C ILE A 570 -31.03 2.34 -6.57
N HIS A 571 -30.81 1.20 -7.23
CA HIS A 571 -31.63 0.77 -8.37
C HIS A 571 -32.62 -0.36 -8.00
N GLU A 572 -32.34 -1.21 -7.00
CA GLU A 572 -33.26 -2.27 -6.54
C GLU A 572 -33.10 -2.56 -5.03
N THR A 573 -34.21 -2.90 -4.34
CA THR A 573 -34.32 -2.85 -2.87
C THR A 573 -34.38 -4.21 -2.15
N GLN A 574 -34.27 -5.37 -2.84
CA GLN A 574 -34.48 -6.70 -2.22
C GLN A 574 -33.29 -7.70 -2.32
N ILE A 575 -32.07 -7.23 -2.58
CA ILE A 575 -30.94 -8.12 -2.91
C ILE A 575 -30.35 -8.88 -1.71
N ILE A 576 -30.32 -8.28 -0.51
CA ILE A 576 -29.69 -8.91 0.68
C ILE A 576 -30.45 -10.17 1.11
N GLY A 577 -31.78 -10.18 0.99
CA GLY A 577 -32.61 -11.35 1.32
C GLY A 577 -32.38 -12.53 0.38
N ASP A 578 -32.12 -12.25 -0.90
CA ASP A 578 -31.94 -13.27 -1.94
C ASP A 578 -30.53 -13.90 -1.92
N LEU A 579 -29.52 -13.17 -1.43
CA LEU A 579 -28.14 -13.65 -1.31
C LEU A 579 -27.83 -14.40 -0.01
N ALA A 580 -28.73 -14.37 0.99
CA ALA A 580 -28.53 -14.97 2.30
C ALA A 580 -28.71 -16.51 2.32
N GLY A 581 -28.16 -17.21 1.33
CA GLY A 581 -28.36 -18.64 1.08
C GLY A 581 -27.21 -19.57 1.49
N ALA A 582 -26.10 -19.05 2.02
CA ALA A 582 -24.95 -19.85 2.43
C ALA A 582 -24.90 -20.06 3.96
N ASP A 583 -24.50 -21.25 4.38
CA ASP A 583 -24.20 -21.52 5.80
C ASP A 583 -23.10 -20.55 6.28
N PRO A 584 -23.29 -19.87 7.42
CA PRO A 584 -22.41 -18.81 7.85
C PRO A 584 -21.01 -19.31 8.21
N ILE A 585 -19.99 -18.67 7.66
CA ILE A 585 -18.60 -18.87 8.11
C ILE A 585 -18.33 -17.89 9.25
N VAL A 586 -18.89 -18.19 10.42
CA VAL A 586 -18.40 -17.54 11.65
C VAL A 586 -17.07 -18.19 11.98
N ASP A 587 -16.00 -17.41 12.02
CA ASP A 587 -14.77 -17.86 12.66
C ASP A 587 -14.96 -17.89 14.18
N ASN A 588 -15.74 -18.87 14.63
CA ASN A 588 -15.88 -19.30 16.01
C ASN A 588 -14.73 -20.25 16.38
N SER A 589 -13.61 -20.20 15.66
CA SER A 589 -12.47 -21.01 16.03
C SER A 589 -12.05 -20.68 17.46
N PRO A 590 -11.58 -21.68 18.22
CA PRO A 590 -10.97 -21.45 19.52
C PRO A 590 -9.89 -20.36 19.49
N ILE A 591 -9.18 -20.23 18.37
CA ILE A 591 -8.12 -19.23 18.14
C ILE A 591 -8.70 -17.81 18.08
N ALA A 592 -9.74 -17.58 17.27
CA ALA A 592 -10.35 -16.26 17.12
C ALA A 592 -10.97 -15.77 18.44
N ASN A 593 -11.64 -16.66 19.18
CA ASN A 593 -12.22 -16.35 20.48
C ASN A 593 -11.12 -16.03 21.51
N TYR A 594 -10.06 -16.84 21.56
CA TYR A 594 -8.91 -16.60 22.44
C TYR A 594 -8.26 -15.23 22.21
N ARG A 595 -8.04 -14.87 20.94
CA ARG A 595 -7.48 -13.56 20.56
C ARG A 595 -8.37 -12.41 21.06
N ARG A 596 -9.69 -12.54 20.95
CA ARG A 596 -10.65 -11.55 21.42
C ARG A 596 -10.57 -11.39 22.94
N GLU A 597 -10.60 -12.50 23.69
CA GLU A 597 -10.50 -12.47 25.16
C GLU A 597 -9.17 -11.88 25.65
N LEU A 598 -8.05 -12.24 25.01
CA LEU A 598 -6.74 -11.68 25.32
C LEU A 598 -6.70 -10.17 25.06
N THR A 599 -7.27 -9.72 23.93
CA THR A 599 -7.32 -8.29 23.60
C THR A 599 -8.09 -7.53 24.67
N THR A 600 -9.26 -8.02 25.08
CA THR A 600 -10.04 -7.41 26.17
C THR A 600 -9.26 -7.36 27.49
N ALA A 601 -8.59 -8.45 27.87
CA ALA A 601 -7.79 -8.49 29.11
C ALA A 601 -6.61 -7.49 29.09
N LEU A 602 -6.01 -7.26 27.92
CA LEU A 602 -4.99 -6.23 27.73
C LEU A 602 -5.58 -4.82 27.82
N GLN A 603 -6.74 -4.56 27.21
CA GLN A 603 -7.43 -3.27 27.27
C GLN A 603 -7.74 -2.87 28.71
N GLU A 604 -8.28 -3.79 29.50
CA GLU A 604 -8.62 -3.55 30.91
C GLU A 604 -7.37 -3.14 31.72
N LEU A 605 -6.27 -3.88 31.58
CA LEU A 605 -5.05 -3.60 32.34
C LEU A 605 -4.32 -2.34 31.89
N TRP A 606 -4.23 -2.07 30.58
CA TRP A 606 -3.59 -0.84 30.10
C TRP A 606 -4.43 0.41 30.40
N LEU A 607 -5.74 0.27 30.54
CA LEU A 607 -6.62 1.34 30.98
C LEU A 607 -6.47 1.59 32.48
N VAL A 608 -6.63 0.56 33.30
CA VAL A 608 -6.78 0.68 34.77
C VAL A 608 -5.44 0.64 35.53
N GLY A 609 -4.43 -0.05 35.01
CA GLY A 609 -3.10 -0.17 35.59
C GLY A 609 -2.91 -1.37 36.53
N LEU A 610 -1.68 -1.90 36.59
CA LEU A 610 -1.30 -3.03 37.44
C LEU A 610 -1.48 -2.74 38.93
N ASP A 611 -1.36 -1.50 39.37
CA ASP A 611 -1.56 -1.10 40.77
C ASP A 611 -2.98 -1.41 41.24
N ARG A 612 -3.94 -1.24 40.33
CA ARG A 612 -5.37 -1.45 40.56
C ARG A 612 -5.86 -2.85 40.16
N ALA A 613 -5.01 -3.69 39.58
CA ALA A 613 -5.36 -5.07 39.24
C ALA A 613 -5.81 -5.85 40.48
N ASP A 614 -6.96 -6.52 40.38
CA ASP A 614 -7.62 -7.26 41.46
C ASP A 614 -7.66 -8.78 41.18
N SER A 615 -8.34 -9.53 42.05
CA SER A 615 -8.45 -10.99 41.92
C SER A 615 -9.20 -11.45 40.67
N ARG A 616 -10.05 -10.60 40.06
CA ARG A 616 -10.77 -10.92 38.82
C ARG A 616 -9.81 -10.92 37.64
N HIS A 617 -8.92 -9.92 37.57
CA HIS A 617 -7.86 -9.88 36.57
C HIS A 617 -6.97 -11.13 36.67
N LEU A 618 -6.58 -11.52 37.90
CA LEU A 618 -5.80 -12.75 38.09
C LEU A 618 -6.51 -13.99 37.52
N GLN A 619 -7.79 -14.19 37.85
CA GLN A 619 -8.57 -15.34 37.36
C GLN A 619 -8.71 -15.33 35.84
N GLN A 620 -8.92 -14.17 35.22
CA GLN A 620 -9.01 -14.02 33.78
C GLN A 620 -7.69 -14.41 33.09
N TRP A 621 -6.55 -13.91 33.58
CA TRP A 621 -5.24 -14.21 33.01
C TRP A 621 -4.79 -15.67 33.23
N GLN A 622 -5.14 -16.28 34.37
CA GLN A 622 -4.95 -17.72 34.58
C GLN A 622 -5.77 -18.56 33.60
N ARG A 623 -7.02 -18.15 33.34
CA ARG A 623 -7.88 -18.81 32.35
C ARG A 623 -7.30 -18.70 30.94
N LEU A 624 -6.82 -17.51 30.56
CA LEU A 624 -6.16 -17.31 29.26
C LEU A 624 -4.89 -18.16 29.12
N ALA A 625 -4.08 -18.31 30.18
CA ALA A 625 -2.92 -19.20 30.14
C ALA A 625 -3.33 -20.67 29.93
N GLN A 626 -4.37 -21.13 30.63
CA GLN A 626 -4.90 -22.48 30.50
C GLN A 626 -5.53 -22.74 29.12
N GLN A 627 -6.39 -21.85 28.64
CA GLN A 627 -7.04 -21.95 27.32
C GLN A 627 -6.02 -21.97 26.20
N GLY A 628 -5.03 -21.07 26.22
CA GLY A 628 -3.99 -21.04 25.19
C GLY A 628 -3.18 -22.35 25.16
N THR A 629 -2.87 -22.92 26.34
CA THR A 629 -2.21 -24.23 26.43
C THR A 629 -3.08 -25.34 25.84
N GLN A 630 -4.39 -25.32 26.09
CA GLN A 630 -5.35 -26.29 25.55
C GLN A 630 -5.51 -26.19 24.03
N ILE A 631 -5.43 -24.98 23.47
CA ILE A 631 -5.42 -24.74 22.02
C ILE A 631 -4.13 -25.27 21.38
N GLY A 632 -3.06 -25.44 22.17
CA GLY A 632 -1.76 -25.96 21.71
C GLY A 632 -0.70 -24.87 21.49
N PHE A 633 -0.93 -23.66 21.99
CA PHE A 633 0.08 -22.60 21.95
C PHE A 633 1.18 -22.85 22.98
N ASP A 634 2.43 -22.91 22.52
CA ASP A 634 3.62 -22.99 23.40
C ASP A 634 4.23 -21.60 23.61
N ARG A 635 4.91 -21.05 22.59
CA ARG A 635 5.62 -19.77 22.71
C ARG A 635 4.73 -18.58 23.05
N PHE A 636 3.52 -18.55 22.50
CA PHE A 636 2.58 -17.44 22.67
C PHE A 636 2.02 -17.36 24.10
N VAL A 637 1.86 -18.50 24.79
CA VAL A 637 1.27 -18.57 26.13
C VAL A 637 2.27 -18.27 27.23
N ARG A 638 3.57 -18.54 27.01
CA ARG A 638 4.62 -18.30 28.03
C ARG A 638 4.57 -16.92 28.69
N PRO A 639 4.49 -15.79 27.97
CA PRO A 639 4.37 -14.47 28.61
C PRO A 639 3.04 -14.28 29.35
N ILE A 640 1.95 -14.89 28.88
CA ILE A 640 0.62 -14.82 29.52
C ILE A 640 0.64 -15.59 30.85
N ASP A 641 1.22 -16.79 30.87
CA ASP A 641 1.43 -17.59 32.07
C ASP A 641 2.40 -16.90 33.06
N ARG A 642 3.54 -16.38 32.56
CA ARG A 642 4.49 -15.61 33.37
C ARG A 642 3.82 -14.38 33.99
N PHE A 643 2.95 -13.69 33.26
CA PHE A 643 2.16 -12.58 33.78
C PHE A 643 1.18 -13.04 34.87
N ALA A 644 0.42 -14.11 34.62
CA ALA A 644 -0.54 -14.64 35.59
C ALA A 644 0.14 -15.07 36.91
N GLN A 645 1.32 -15.69 36.83
CA GLN A 645 2.13 -16.07 37.99
C GLN A 645 2.65 -14.84 38.75
N ALA A 646 3.17 -13.83 38.03
CA ALA A 646 3.64 -12.59 38.64
C ALA A 646 2.48 -11.82 39.30
N LEU A 647 1.29 -11.82 38.71
CA LEU A 647 0.10 -11.21 39.30
C LEU A 647 -0.40 -12.01 40.52
N ALA A 648 -0.24 -13.34 40.54
CA ALA A 648 -0.56 -14.13 41.73
C ALA A 648 0.33 -13.78 42.93
N GLN A 649 1.61 -13.46 42.69
CA GLN A 649 2.53 -13.01 43.75
C GLN A 649 2.05 -11.72 44.42
N LYS A 650 1.43 -10.80 43.68
CA LYS A 650 0.83 -9.57 44.23
C LYS A 650 -0.14 -9.85 45.38
N PHE A 651 -0.92 -10.93 45.29
CA PHE A 651 -1.93 -11.28 46.28
C PHE A 651 -1.38 -12.16 47.42
N ASN A 652 -0.21 -12.76 47.23
CA ASN A 652 0.37 -13.72 48.16
C ASN A 652 1.59 -13.18 48.92
N THR A 653 2.16 -12.05 48.51
CA THR A 653 3.39 -11.49 49.08
C THR A 653 3.28 -9.98 49.26
N LEU A 654 3.86 -9.45 50.35
CA LEU A 654 3.89 -8.01 50.63
C LEU A 654 4.94 -7.26 49.78
N ASP A 655 6.05 -7.92 49.44
CA ASP A 655 7.16 -7.38 48.65
C ASP A 655 7.08 -7.82 47.18
N TRP A 656 5.99 -7.46 46.50
CA TRP A 656 5.78 -7.83 45.10
C TRP A 656 6.70 -7.06 44.15
N ASP A 657 7.59 -7.79 43.45
CA ASP A 657 8.37 -7.24 42.34
C ASP A 657 7.51 -7.12 41.07
N LYS A 658 7.08 -5.88 40.79
CA LYS A 658 6.28 -5.54 39.61
C LYS A 658 7.02 -5.72 38.30
N ARG A 659 8.35 -5.75 38.29
CA ARG A 659 9.17 -5.79 37.07
C ARG A 659 8.79 -6.96 36.17
N VAL A 660 8.62 -8.14 36.76
CA VAL A 660 8.26 -9.36 36.01
C VAL A 660 6.88 -9.22 35.36
N ALA A 661 5.91 -8.65 36.08
CA ALA A 661 4.57 -8.42 35.54
C ALA A 661 4.57 -7.38 34.42
N ARG A 662 5.31 -6.28 34.58
CA ARG A 662 5.46 -5.23 33.55
C ARG A 662 6.04 -5.78 32.26
N GLU A 663 7.17 -6.48 32.35
CA GLU A 663 7.84 -7.10 31.19
C GLU A 663 6.92 -8.11 30.49
N ALA A 664 6.24 -8.97 31.26
CA ALA A 664 5.34 -9.98 30.70
C ALA A 664 4.10 -9.35 30.01
N LEU A 665 3.54 -8.27 30.57
CA LEU A 665 2.44 -7.52 29.97
C LEU A 665 2.86 -6.84 28.66
N ALA A 666 4.04 -6.23 28.63
CA ALA A 666 4.58 -5.62 27.41
C ALA A 666 4.78 -6.66 26.30
N ILE A 667 5.34 -7.83 26.62
CA ILE A 667 5.51 -8.94 25.65
C ILE A 667 4.15 -9.45 25.17
N ALA A 668 3.18 -9.65 26.07
CA ALA A 668 1.83 -10.07 25.69
C ALA A 668 1.16 -9.07 24.74
N THR A 669 1.39 -7.77 24.98
CA THR A 669 0.91 -6.68 24.11
C THR A 669 1.50 -6.78 22.71
N VAL A 670 2.82 -6.96 22.59
CA VAL A 670 3.52 -7.15 21.32
C VAL A 670 3.00 -8.38 20.57
N LEU A 671 2.90 -9.52 21.25
CA LEU A 671 2.44 -10.76 20.62
C LEU A 671 0.99 -10.67 20.14
N SER A 672 0.12 -10.00 20.89
CA SER A 672 -1.28 -9.79 20.49
C SER A 672 -1.40 -9.03 19.16
N GLN A 673 -0.48 -8.11 18.91
CA GLN A 673 -0.43 -7.32 17.69
C GLN A 673 0.15 -8.11 16.51
N LEU A 674 1.23 -8.88 16.73
CA LEU A 674 1.86 -9.70 15.69
C LEU A 674 1.02 -10.91 15.26
N ALA A 675 0.02 -11.30 16.04
CA ALA A 675 -0.92 -12.38 15.73
C ALA A 675 -2.19 -11.90 15.01
N ARG A 676 -2.23 -10.63 14.59
CA ARG A 676 -3.27 -10.08 13.71
C ARG A 676 -2.86 -10.22 12.25
#